data_AF-Q550C8-F1
#
_entry.id   AF-Q550C8-F1
#
_cell.length_a   1.000
_cell.length_b   1.000
_cell.length_c   1.000
_cell.angle_alpha   90.00
_cell.angle_beta   90.00
_cell.angle_gamma   90.00
#
_symmetry.space_group_name_H-M   'P 1'
#
loop_
_entity.id
_entity.type
_entity.pdbx_description
1 polymer ?
#
loop_
_entity_poly.entity_id
_entity_poly.type
_entity_poly.pdbx_seq_one_letter_code
_entity_poly.pdbx_strand_id
1 'polypeptide(L)'
;MGSPTHFGLFLISDAEREVHMEELKSQEASKSKPPSKPKSNFTTFSHGTPDLSKIHKVGMLATVCRTQGYFVLGGGPIIEITGVSNDHDNNNSNLVEITESKNDTSDSTTTTTTTPSTSITPITTPVVPQIPTSKYLKVSIEPHEYSELGDSLTVRALRLQLVKCIYSAINRYQDSSFAQHLKQICMLPIFKMDDSSLLNSIGPLCISSPSEYQKLLECKSLEEKLNMVLSMLVKKCEVFDFNFSIEKQLEEKTMAQQKKYFLTEQMKLIRKELGIDLDEKETIKNKFNSRWKEIAVMDKQILQVFKEEMDKLSSCESNSSEYNTSRNYLDWMTLLPWNVYTNDNFDISKVKEILDRDHYGLKDIKEMIQTFIAVGKLRGSIGGKVILLVGPPGTGKTSVGKSIANALGRQFHRISVGGLSDVSEIKGHRRTYVASMPGKIIQALKTVKTSNPVILIDEIDKISRSSQGDPNSALLEVLDPQQNKNFVDYYLDVPYDLSRVLFICTANDADSIPAPLLDRMEVMTLNGYIQSEQMEIAKRYLLPLVRKETGISEEQLQFTPEAIKKLCELYCREAGVRNLKKFIDKIFRKMAYKLSMGMEQSVIITPDNLEQYVGPIKYPSSRLFQKQKPGIVMGLGGSLIHIESALDRFTNGPTVTTTGSLGLVMRESIDISYSYVKDFLLKVDASNDYFLKNSIHIHAPDGSTQKDISSAGITIVSSLLSLATGKLVKPDLAMVGEVSLTGKVIGVSGIVEKIVLAKRESIKTIIIPKENKKQLEEIPDFIKEGIEIYLVDYYSDVYSIAFTNDSTIKPLIFNDNKENQNENENQSEVKSTIIQ
;
A
#
# COMPACT_ATOMS: atom_id res chain seq x y z
N MET A 1 44.29 -19.06 0.98
CA MET A 1 44.11 -19.41 -0.44
C MET A 1 44.59 -18.21 -1.26
N GLY A 2 45.64 -18.25 -2.08
CA GLY A 2 46.43 -19.39 -2.57
C GLY A 2 47.91 -19.33 -2.21
N SER A 3 48.53 -20.51 -2.14
CA SER A 3 49.99 -20.69 -2.17
C SER A 3 50.44 -20.94 -3.61
N PRO A 4 51.64 -20.51 -4.01
CA PRO A 4 52.26 -20.94 -5.26
C PRO A 4 52.85 -22.35 -5.09
N THR A 5 52.53 -23.20 -6.06
CA THR A 5 53.05 -24.56 -6.27
C THR A 5 54.57 -24.58 -6.40
N HIS A 6 55.24 -25.40 -5.59
CA HIS A 6 56.67 -25.74 -5.75
C HIS A 6 56.80 -26.93 -6.72
N PHE A 7 57.65 -26.80 -7.76
CA PHE A 7 58.08 -27.90 -8.62
C PHE A 7 59.51 -28.32 -8.24
N GLY A 8 59.72 -29.59 -7.93
CA GLY A 8 61.05 -30.19 -7.72
C GLY A 8 61.43 -31.09 -8.90
N LEU A 9 62.65 -30.91 -9.43
CA LEU A 9 63.25 -31.77 -10.45
C LEU A 9 64.22 -32.75 -9.76
N PHE A 10 64.03 -34.06 -9.97
CA PHE A 10 64.95 -35.11 -9.57
C PHE A 10 65.76 -35.58 -10.79
N LEU A 11 67.07 -35.79 -10.62
CA LEU A 11 67.90 -36.49 -11.60
C LEU A 11 67.67 -37.99 -11.43
N ILE A 12 67.30 -38.63 -12.52
CA ILE A 12 67.04 -40.07 -12.64
C ILE A 12 68.13 -40.62 -13.56
N SER A 13 68.69 -41.79 -13.25
CA SER A 13 69.68 -42.45 -14.13
C SER A 13 69.07 -42.87 -15.47
N ASP A 14 69.88 -43.02 -16.52
CA ASP A 14 69.38 -43.45 -17.85
C ASP A 14 68.65 -44.82 -17.79
N ALA A 15 69.03 -45.70 -16.86
CA ALA A 15 68.36 -46.97 -16.63
C ALA A 15 66.97 -46.82 -15.99
N GLU A 16 66.81 -45.89 -15.04
CA GLU A 16 65.52 -45.60 -14.40
C GLU A 16 64.58 -44.80 -15.33
N ARG A 17 65.12 -44.07 -16.31
CA ARG A 17 64.35 -43.34 -17.33
C ARG A 17 63.54 -44.26 -18.26
N GLU A 18 64.09 -45.39 -18.66
CA GLU A 18 63.38 -46.36 -19.53
C GLU A 18 62.20 -46.99 -18.78
N VAL A 19 62.40 -47.38 -17.51
CA VAL A 19 61.35 -47.95 -16.66
C VAL A 19 60.20 -46.97 -16.45
N HIS A 20 60.50 -45.71 -16.14
CA HIS A 20 59.45 -44.71 -15.89
C HIS A 20 58.69 -44.30 -17.16
N MET A 21 59.33 -44.33 -18.33
CA MET A 21 58.67 -44.08 -19.62
C MET A 21 57.75 -45.23 -20.05
N GLU A 22 58.02 -46.48 -19.64
CA GLU A 22 57.10 -47.61 -19.82
C GLU A 22 55.90 -47.54 -18.87
N GLU A 23 56.09 -47.09 -17.63
CA GLU A 23 55.00 -46.87 -16.66
C GLU A 23 54.06 -45.72 -17.09
N LEU A 24 54.59 -44.63 -17.65
CA LEU A 24 53.77 -43.51 -18.14
C LEU A 24 52.94 -43.89 -19.38
N LYS A 25 53.50 -44.68 -20.31
CA LYS A 25 52.78 -45.17 -21.49
C LYS A 25 51.64 -46.15 -21.15
N SER A 26 51.78 -46.91 -20.06
CA SER A 26 50.75 -47.86 -19.61
C SER A 26 49.60 -47.19 -18.86
N GLN A 27 49.81 -46.01 -18.24
CA GLN A 27 48.76 -45.26 -17.54
C GLN A 27 47.88 -44.39 -18.47
N GLU A 28 48.45 -43.81 -19.54
CA GLU A 28 47.72 -42.94 -20.47
C GLU A 28 46.72 -43.67 -21.39
N ALA A 29 46.88 -44.99 -21.59
CA ALA A 29 46.00 -45.80 -22.44
C ALA A 29 44.61 -46.08 -21.83
N SER A 30 44.34 -45.70 -20.57
CA SER A 30 43.21 -46.25 -19.79
C SER A 30 42.01 -45.33 -19.51
N LYS A 31 41.99 -44.04 -19.92
CA LYS A 31 40.85 -43.14 -19.60
C LYS A 31 40.45 -42.19 -20.74
N SER A 32 39.38 -42.56 -21.46
CA SER A 32 38.69 -41.72 -22.45
C SER A 32 37.19 -41.55 -22.14
N LYS A 33 36.73 -40.28 -22.17
CA LYS A 33 35.39 -39.68 -22.45
C LYS A 33 34.45 -39.18 -21.30
N PRO A 34 33.80 -37.99 -21.44
CA PRO A 34 33.10 -37.21 -20.37
C PRO A 34 31.61 -36.83 -20.68
N PRO A 35 30.92 -36.03 -19.82
CA PRO A 35 29.99 -34.99 -20.31
C PRO A 35 30.06 -33.61 -19.60
N SER A 36 29.28 -32.65 -20.11
CA SER A 36 29.51 -31.21 -20.31
C SER A 36 28.67 -30.18 -19.50
N LYS A 37 29.32 -29.05 -19.10
CA LYS A 37 28.96 -27.59 -19.12
C LYS A 37 27.76 -26.99 -18.30
N PRO A 38 27.86 -25.73 -17.77
CA PRO A 38 27.73 -24.50 -18.59
C PRO A 38 28.63 -23.26 -18.31
N LYS A 39 28.96 -22.57 -19.42
CA LYS A 39 29.22 -21.13 -19.74
C LYS A 39 29.39 -20.12 -18.58
N SER A 40 30.55 -19.51 -18.34
CA SER A 40 31.32 -18.44 -19.05
C SER A 40 30.97 -16.98 -18.66
N ASN A 41 31.90 -16.33 -17.95
CA ASN A 41 32.32 -14.94 -18.14
C ASN A 41 33.85 -14.93 -17.96
N PHE A 42 34.59 -14.78 -19.07
CA PHE A 42 36.05 -14.76 -19.14
C PHE A 42 36.48 -13.41 -19.71
N THR A 43 37.41 -12.73 -19.04
CA THR A 43 38.27 -11.69 -19.63
C THR A 43 39.71 -12.12 -19.41
N THR A 44 40.38 -12.48 -20.51
CA THR A 44 41.77 -12.93 -20.63
C THR A 44 42.76 -11.76 -20.66
N PHE A 45 43.84 -11.84 -19.87
CA PHE A 45 45.11 -11.17 -20.15
C PHE A 45 46.12 -12.21 -20.65
N SER A 46 46.60 -12.03 -21.87
CA SER A 46 47.64 -12.84 -22.52
C SER A 46 49.04 -12.38 -22.11
N HIS A 47 49.84 -13.26 -21.51
CA HIS A 47 51.28 -13.06 -21.34
C HIS A 47 52.01 -13.31 -22.65
N GLY A 48 52.73 -12.30 -23.14
CA GLY A 48 53.73 -12.43 -24.20
C GLY A 48 55.04 -13.01 -23.66
N THR A 49 55.62 -13.93 -24.43
CA THR A 49 56.95 -14.52 -24.25
C THR A 49 58.05 -13.45 -24.23
N PRO A 50 58.98 -13.45 -23.27
CA PRO A 50 60.12 -12.53 -23.30
C PRO A 50 61.15 -12.96 -24.35
N ASP A 51 61.55 -11.97 -25.13
CA ASP A 51 62.58 -11.96 -26.18
C ASP A 51 63.95 -12.44 -25.64
N LEU A 52 64.49 -13.52 -26.21
CA LEU A 52 65.74 -14.20 -25.82
C LEU A 52 67.02 -13.43 -26.21
N SER A 53 66.88 -12.28 -26.88
CA SER A 53 68.00 -11.43 -27.35
C SER A 53 68.69 -10.61 -26.24
N LYS A 54 68.26 -10.73 -24.98
CA LYS A 54 68.75 -9.92 -23.84
C LYS A 54 69.62 -10.66 -22.81
N ILE A 55 70.20 -11.81 -23.17
CA ILE A 55 71.10 -12.56 -22.28
C ILE A 55 72.50 -11.92 -22.32
N HIS A 56 72.85 -11.18 -21.27
CA HIS A 56 74.20 -10.69 -21.01
C HIS A 56 74.92 -11.62 -20.01
N LYS A 57 76.25 -11.71 -20.17
CA LYS A 57 77.32 -12.31 -19.32
C LYS A 57 76.84 -12.97 -18.03
N VAL A 58 77.22 -14.22 -17.76
CA VAL A 58 76.93 -14.97 -16.52
C VAL A 58 78.23 -15.56 -15.97
N GLY A 59 78.65 -15.14 -14.78
CA GLY A 59 79.82 -15.73 -14.11
C GLY A 59 79.48 -17.03 -13.37
N MET A 60 80.36 -18.03 -13.45
CA MET A 60 80.26 -19.30 -12.71
C MET A 60 81.26 -19.35 -11.55
N LEU A 61 80.86 -19.93 -10.41
CA LEU A 61 81.76 -20.26 -9.29
C LEU A 61 82.15 -21.74 -9.40
N ALA A 62 83.45 -22.04 -9.57
CA ALA A 62 83.97 -23.40 -9.65
C ALA A 62 84.96 -23.65 -8.50
N THR A 63 84.77 -24.75 -7.77
CA THR A 63 85.68 -25.18 -6.71
C THR A 63 86.69 -26.19 -7.27
N VAL A 64 87.98 -25.91 -7.15
CA VAL A 64 89.06 -26.80 -7.62
C VAL A 64 89.33 -27.88 -6.57
N CYS A 65 89.08 -29.16 -6.90
CA CYS A 65 89.54 -30.29 -6.10
C CYS A 65 90.86 -30.83 -6.66
N ARG A 66 91.96 -30.73 -5.90
CA ARG A 66 93.35 -30.96 -6.37
C ARG A 66 93.78 -32.43 -6.51
N THR A 67 92.89 -33.41 -6.39
CA THR A 67 93.30 -34.82 -6.22
C THR A 67 93.01 -35.75 -7.40
N GLN A 68 92.14 -35.39 -8.34
CA GLN A 68 91.88 -36.16 -9.56
C GLN A 68 91.52 -35.17 -10.66
N GLY A 69 92.07 -35.30 -11.88
CA GLY A 69 91.96 -34.35 -12.99
C GLY A 69 90.58 -34.16 -13.61
N TYR A 70 89.51 -34.09 -12.80
CA TYR A 70 88.13 -33.89 -13.21
C TYR A 70 87.49 -32.77 -12.37
N PHE A 71 86.69 -31.93 -13.04
CA PHE A 71 85.88 -30.91 -12.39
C PHE A 71 84.57 -31.54 -11.90
N VAL A 72 84.28 -31.42 -10.60
CA VAL A 72 83.00 -31.85 -10.01
C VAL A 72 82.08 -30.63 -9.91
N LEU A 73 80.97 -30.64 -10.65
CA LEU A 73 79.89 -29.64 -10.59
C LEU A 73 78.88 -30.04 -9.52
N GLY A 74 78.86 -29.33 -8.39
CA GLY A 74 77.87 -29.50 -7.32
C GLY A 74 76.79 -28.41 -7.36
N GLY A 75 75.55 -28.81 -7.66
CA GLY A 75 74.30 -28.14 -7.25
C GLY A 75 73.82 -26.90 -8.03
N GLY A 76 72.84 -27.10 -8.95
CA GLY A 76 71.95 -26.06 -9.49
C GLY A 76 72.18 -25.67 -10.97
N PRO A 77 71.20 -25.85 -11.90
CA PRO A 77 71.33 -25.61 -13.35
C PRO A 77 70.93 -24.15 -13.76
N ILE A 78 71.24 -23.52 -14.91
CA ILE A 78 71.93 -23.89 -16.18
C ILE A 78 72.18 -22.60 -17.03
N ILE A 79 73.39 -22.52 -17.61
CA ILE A 79 73.82 -22.12 -18.99
C ILE A 79 73.68 -20.68 -19.53
N GLU A 80 74.82 -20.11 -19.92
CA GLU A 80 74.99 -19.00 -20.89
C GLU A 80 75.49 -19.52 -22.25
N ILE A 81 74.89 -19.04 -23.35
CA ILE A 81 75.25 -19.32 -24.75
C ILE A 81 75.93 -18.07 -25.32
N THR A 82 77.22 -18.13 -25.67
CA THR A 82 77.92 -17.03 -26.33
C THR A 82 77.82 -17.13 -27.84
N GLY A 83 77.51 -15.98 -28.45
CA GLY A 83 77.34 -15.81 -29.88
C GLY A 83 78.58 -16.18 -30.69
N VAL A 84 78.30 -16.86 -31.80
CA VAL A 84 79.14 -16.96 -32.98
C VAL A 84 79.15 -15.59 -33.65
N SER A 85 80.31 -14.96 -33.83
CA SER A 85 80.46 -13.92 -34.84
C SER A 85 81.88 -13.94 -35.41
N ASN A 86 81.90 -14.24 -36.70
CA ASN A 86 83.04 -14.18 -37.60
C ASN A 86 83.65 -12.77 -37.64
N ASP A 87 84.95 -12.79 -37.89
CA ASP A 87 85.85 -11.78 -38.43
C ASP A 87 85.27 -10.46 -39.00
N HIS A 88 86.05 -9.40 -38.76
CA HIS A 88 86.21 -8.13 -39.47
C HIS A 88 85.53 -6.84 -38.93
N ASP A 89 86.44 -5.98 -38.43
CA ASP A 89 86.62 -4.55 -38.72
C ASP A 89 85.75 -3.44 -38.07
N ASN A 90 86.43 -2.72 -37.17
CA ASN A 90 86.60 -1.26 -37.09
C ASN A 90 85.46 -0.29 -36.67
N ASN A 91 85.74 0.33 -35.51
CA ASN A 91 85.78 1.76 -35.21
C ASN A 91 84.50 2.59 -34.90
N ASN A 92 84.48 3.04 -33.64
CA ASN A 92 84.34 4.42 -33.12
C ASN A 92 82.97 5.15 -32.99
N SER A 93 82.59 5.30 -31.70
CA SER A 93 82.54 6.56 -30.93
C SER A 93 81.23 7.38 -30.78
N ASN A 94 80.94 7.70 -29.51
CA ASN A 94 80.35 8.94 -28.92
C ASN A 94 78.84 9.23 -29.10
N LEU A 95 78.10 9.93 -28.22
CA LEU A 95 78.04 10.25 -26.78
C LEU A 95 76.81 11.19 -26.60
N VAL A 96 76.38 11.43 -25.35
CA VAL A 96 75.64 12.62 -24.81
C VAL A 96 74.15 12.48 -24.41
N GLU A 97 73.91 12.77 -23.11
CA GLU A 97 72.67 12.93 -22.33
C GLU A 97 71.98 14.31 -22.53
N ILE A 98 70.74 14.49 -22.01
CA ILE A 98 70.25 15.70 -21.30
C ILE A 98 68.96 15.36 -20.51
N THR A 99 68.92 15.77 -19.25
CA THR A 99 67.80 15.76 -18.27
C THR A 99 67.16 17.15 -18.15
N GLU A 100 65.87 17.26 -17.77
CA GLU A 100 65.33 18.37 -16.95
C GLU A 100 63.89 18.10 -16.42
N SER A 101 63.45 18.88 -15.42
CA SER A 101 62.52 18.51 -14.35
C SER A 101 61.45 19.58 -14.03
N LYS A 102 60.40 19.17 -13.26
CA LYS A 102 59.56 19.90 -12.26
C LYS A 102 58.12 20.37 -12.58
N ASN A 103 57.21 19.84 -11.73
CA ASN A 103 56.24 20.46 -10.80
C ASN A 103 54.80 20.94 -11.17
N ASP A 104 53.88 20.41 -10.32
CA ASP A 104 52.79 21.04 -9.54
C ASP A 104 51.33 21.20 -10.06
N THR A 105 50.46 20.41 -9.39
CA THR A 105 49.15 20.69 -8.73
C THR A 105 47.82 21.02 -9.46
N SER A 106 46.81 20.24 -9.05
CA SER A 106 45.38 20.52 -8.72
C SER A 106 44.26 20.62 -9.78
N ASP A 107 43.16 19.92 -9.42
CA ASP A 107 41.71 20.18 -9.63
C ASP A 107 40.92 19.64 -10.85
N SER A 108 40.15 18.58 -10.54
CA SER A 108 38.68 18.46 -10.66
C SER A 108 37.95 18.17 -12.00
N THR A 109 36.96 17.26 -11.85
CA THR A 109 35.67 17.11 -12.58
C THR A 109 35.56 16.44 -13.96
N THR A 110 34.98 15.23 -13.94
CA THR A 110 33.91 14.66 -14.81
C THR A 110 33.87 14.97 -16.32
N THR A 111 33.93 13.94 -17.19
CA THR A 111 32.90 13.57 -18.20
C THR A 111 33.34 12.45 -19.19
N THR A 112 32.46 11.46 -19.37
CA THR A 112 32.05 10.73 -20.61
C THR A 112 33.06 10.19 -21.65
N THR A 113 33.08 8.85 -21.76
CA THR A 113 32.92 7.98 -22.94
C THR A 113 33.48 8.33 -24.34
N THR A 114 34.00 7.26 -24.96
CA THR A 114 34.17 6.90 -26.40
C THR A 114 35.56 7.01 -27.05
N THR A 115 35.95 5.87 -27.64
CA THR A 115 37.16 5.51 -28.39
C THR A 115 37.24 6.19 -29.75
N PRO A 116 38.45 6.23 -30.36
CA PRO A 116 38.58 5.55 -31.66
C PRO A 116 39.92 4.83 -31.91
N SER A 117 39.89 4.10 -33.02
CA SER A 117 40.70 3.02 -33.56
C SER A 117 42.01 3.38 -34.28
N THR A 118 43.01 2.50 -34.09
CA THR A 118 43.98 1.87 -35.02
C THR A 118 44.36 2.49 -36.39
N SER A 119 45.67 2.53 -36.65
CA SER A 119 46.26 2.21 -37.97
C SER A 119 47.63 1.52 -37.79
N ILE A 120 47.90 0.50 -38.62
CA ILE A 120 49.05 -0.42 -38.59
C ILE A 120 49.98 -0.09 -39.77
N THR A 121 51.29 -0.15 -39.54
CA THR A 121 52.34 -0.24 -40.59
C THR A 121 53.21 -1.49 -40.39
N PRO A 122 53.75 -2.12 -41.45
CA PRO A 122 54.21 -3.52 -41.40
C PRO A 122 55.72 -3.75 -41.69
N ILE A 123 56.15 -5.03 -41.60
CA ILE A 123 57.36 -5.68 -42.20
C ILE A 123 58.69 -5.36 -41.45
N THR A 124 59.51 -6.31 -40.95
CA THR A 124 60.22 -7.45 -41.59
C THR A 124 60.59 -8.54 -40.56
N THR A 125 60.47 -9.82 -40.95
CA THR A 125 60.93 -11.02 -40.21
C THR A 125 62.45 -11.16 -40.19
N PRO A 126 63.12 -11.30 -39.02
CA PRO A 126 64.50 -11.75 -38.96
C PRO A 126 64.57 -13.28 -38.80
N VAL A 127 65.57 -13.86 -39.46
CA VAL A 127 65.85 -15.29 -39.64
C VAL A 127 66.16 -15.98 -38.30
N VAL A 128 65.56 -17.14 -38.06
CA VAL A 128 65.85 -18.02 -36.91
C VAL A 128 67.22 -18.68 -37.11
N PRO A 129 68.20 -18.51 -36.20
CA PRO A 129 69.45 -19.26 -36.25
C PRO A 129 69.20 -20.73 -35.93
N GLN A 130 69.79 -21.64 -36.71
CA GLN A 130 69.72 -23.08 -36.45
C GLN A 130 70.38 -23.43 -35.10
N ILE A 131 69.66 -24.24 -34.31
CA ILE A 131 70.08 -24.72 -32.99
C ILE A 131 71.30 -25.64 -33.16
N PRO A 132 72.42 -25.40 -32.43
CA PRO A 132 73.57 -26.29 -32.47
C PRO A 132 73.22 -27.66 -31.88
N THR A 133 73.56 -28.73 -32.61
CA THR A 133 73.30 -30.14 -32.29
C THR A 133 74.23 -30.74 -31.22
N SER A 134 75.00 -29.90 -30.51
CA SER A 134 75.99 -30.31 -29.51
C SER A 134 75.46 -30.14 -28.07
N LYS A 135 75.66 -31.17 -27.23
CA LYS A 135 75.35 -31.15 -25.78
C LYS A 135 76.32 -30.28 -24.93
N TYR A 136 77.34 -29.65 -25.51
CA TYR A 136 78.40 -28.96 -24.77
C TYR A 136 78.68 -27.54 -25.30
N LEU A 137 78.97 -26.61 -24.38
CA LEU A 137 79.45 -25.24 -24.61
C LEU A 137 80.93 -25.10 -24.25
N LYS A 138 81.70 -24.38 -25.06
CA LYS A 138 83.13 -24.08 -24.83
C LYS A 138 83.24 -22.64 -24.30
N VAL A 139 83.89 -22.44 -23.16
CA VAL A 139 83.97 -21.14 -22.46
C VAL A 139 85.44 -20.77 -22.20
N SER A 140 85.80 -19.49 -22.35
CA SER A 140 87.10 -18.93 -21.94
C SER A 140 87.03 -18.40 -20.51
N ILE A 141 88.04 -18.68 -19.68
CA ILE A 141 88.10 -18.27 -18.28
C ILE A 141 89.24 -17.26 -18.11
N GLU A 142 88.93 -16.05 -17.64
CA GLU A 142 89.92 -15.06 -17.22
C GLU A 142 89.86 -14.89 -15.69
N PRO A 143 90.95 -15.13 -14.95
CA PRO A 143 90.99 -14.87 -13.51
C PRO A 143 90.93 -13.36 -13.25
N HIS A 144 89.95 -12.92 -12.45
CA HIS A 144 89.87 -11.53 -12.00
C HIS A 144 90.42 -11.42 -10.58
N GLU A 145 91.61 -10.84 -10.44
CA GLU A 145 92.16 -10.45 -9.15
C GLU A 145 91.54 -9.10 -8.73
N TYR A 146 91.03 -9.03 -7.50
CA TYR A 146 90.62 -7.75 -6.93
C TYR A 146 91.84 -6.85 -6.86
N SER A 147 91.73 -5.60 -7.33
CA SER A 147 92.75 -4.60 -7.03
C SER A 147 92.77 -4.38 -5.52
N GLU A 148 93.80 -4.90 -4.85
CA GLU A 148 94.11 -4.62 -3.44
C GLU A 148 94.38 -3.12 -3.28
N LEU A 149 93.31 -2.35 -3.10
CA LEU A 149 93.38 -0.96 -2.68
C LEU A 149 92.23 -0.68 -1.72
N GLY A 150 92.62 -0.45 -0.47
CA GLY A 150 91.84 0.31 0.48
C GLY A 150 91.49 -0.45 1.73
N ASP A 151 92.46 -0.55 2.65
CA ASP A 151 92.23 -0.64 4.09
C ASP A 151 91.55 0.65 4.58
N SER A 152 90.39 0.93 4.00
CA SER A 152 89.61 2.14 4.15
C SER A 152 88.74 2.00 5.40
N LEU A 153 88.67 3.06 6.20
CA LEU A 153 87.71 3.21 7.28
C LEU A 153 86.28 2.85 6.83
N THR A 154 85.92 3.09 5.57
CA THR A 154 84.60 2.76 5.00
C THR A 154 84.39 1.25 4.85
N VAL A 155 85.35 0.52 4.28
CA VAL A 155 85.28 -0.94 4.11
C VAL A 155 85.17 -1.64 5.47
N ARG A 156 85.97 -1.21 6.45
CA ARG A 156 85.90 -1.75 7.82
C ARG A 156 84.55 -1.44 8.49
N ALA A 157 84.01 -0.24 8.31
CA ALA A 157 82.70 0.14 8.84
C ALA A 157 81.56 -0.67 8.19
N LEU A 158 81.59 -0.85 6.87
CA LEU A 158 80.63 -1.66 6.12
C LEU A 158 80.68 -3.13 6.52
N ARG A 159 81.89 -3.68 6.70
CA ARG A 159 82.08 -5.04 7.21
C ARG A 159 81.45 -5.19 8.60
N LEU A 160 81.72 -4.26 9.52
CA LEU A 160 81.13 -4.26 10.87
C LEU A 160 79.60 -4.19 10.83
N GLN A 161 79.03 -3.34 9.98
CA GLN A 161 77.58 -3.25 9.77
C GLN A 161 77.00 -4.54 9.22
N LEU A 162 77.64 -5.15 8.22
CA LEU A 162 77.20 -6.39 7.62
C LEU A 162 77.23 -7.54 8.63
N VAL A 163 78.31 -7.68 9.41
CA VAL A 163 78.41 -8.65 10.51
C VAL A 163 77.32 -8.42 11.56
N LYS A 164 77.06 -7.18 11.95
CA LYS A 164 75.99 -6.83 12.89
C LYS A 164 74.60 -7.20 12.33
N CYS A 165 74.34 -6.93 11.06
CA CYS A 165 73.11 -7.31 10.38
C CYS A 165 72.94 -8.84 10.33
N ILE A 166 73.99 -9.60 10.05
CA ILE A 166 73.96 -11.07 10.04
C ILE A 166 73.59 -11.63 11.41
N TYR A 167 74.27 -11.18 12.47
CA TYR A 167 73.93 -11.60 13.83
C TYR A 167 72.51 -11.20 14.23
N SER A 168 72.04 -10.02 13.81
CA SER A 168 70.66 -9.59 14.05
C SER A 168 69.63 -10.47 13.32
N ALA A 169 69.93 -10.89 12.08
CA ALA A 169 69.06 -11.75 11.28
C ALA A 169 69.01 -13.18 11.85
N ILE A 170 70.15 -13.72 12.31
CA ILE A 170 70.22 -15.04 12.95
C ILE A 170 69.38 -15.10 14.22
N ASN A 171 69.39 -14.03 15.02
CA ASN A 171 68.66 -13.97 16.29
C ASN A 171 67.16 -13.71 16.09
N ARG A 172 66.76 -12.92 15.08
CA ARG A 172 65.35 -12.58 14.80
C ARG A 172 64.59 -13.69 14.09
N TYR A 173 65.21 -14.42 13.16
CA TYR A 173 64.53 -15.34 12.26
C TYR A 173 64.96 -16.80 12.46
N GLN A 174 65.03 -17.27 13.71
CA GLN A 174 65.66 -18.56 14.09
C GLN A 174 65.13 -19.77 13.32
N ASP A 175 63.86 -19.74 12.92
CA ASP A 175 63.16 -20.83 12.24
C ASP A 175 63.24 -20.76 10.71
N SER A 176 63.77 -19.67 10.15
CA SER A 176 63.87 -19.51 8.70
C SER A 176 65.03 -20.33 8.12
N SER A 177 64.82 -20.91 6.93
CA SER A 177 65.89 -21.56 6.17
C SER A 177 67.06 -20.60 5.90
N PHE A 178 66.77 -19.30 5.75
CA PHE A 178 67.78 -18.26 5.59
C PHE A 178 68.70 -18.14 6.80
N ALA A 179 68.16 -18.07 8.02
CA ALA A 179 68.96 -18.01 9.25
C ALA A 179 69.75 -19.30 9.49
N GLN A 180 69.21 -20.46 9.10
CA GLN A 180 69.94 -21.74 9.19
C GLN A 180 71.18 -21.76 8.28
N HIS A 181 71.05 -21.31 7.02
CA HIS A 181 72.19 -21.17 6.12
C HIS A 181 73.19 -20.12 6.61
N LEU A 182 72.72 -18.99 7.15
CA LEU A 182 73.60 -18.00 7.77
C LEU A 182 74.35 -18.59 8.97
N LYS A 183 73.67 -19.33 9.87
CA LYS A 183 74.30 -20.04 11.00
C LYS A 183 75.40 -21.00 10.52
N GLN A 184 75.15 -21.73 9.43
CA GLN A 184 76.13 -22.65 8.85
C GLN A 184 77.39 -21.91 8.35
N ILE A 185 77.22 -20.76 7.69
CA ILE A 185 78.34 -19.90 7.28
C ILE A 185 79.05 -19.31 8.50
N CYS A 186 78.30 -18.93 9.54
CA CYS A 186 78.81 -18.36 10.78
C CYS A 186 79.51 -19.39 11.70
N MET A 187 79.45 -20.70 11.41
CA MET A 187 80.25 -21.69 12.14
C MET A 187 81.75 -21.47 11.93
N LEU A 188 82.13 -20.87 10.79
CA LEU A 188 83.46 -20.34 10.60
C LEU A 188 83.57 -18.99 11.32
N PRO A 189 84.68 -18.69 12.03
CA PRO A 189 84.87 -17.38 12.62
C PRO A 189 84.83 -16.31 11.52
N ILE A 190 83.69 -15.64 11.37
CA ILE A 190 83.43 -14.57 10.39
C ILE A 190 84.51 -13.48 10.46
N PHE A 191 85.06 -13.26 11.65
CA PHE A 191 86.17 -12.34 11.89
C PHE A 191 87.50 -12.76 11.23
N LYS A 192 87.65 -14.03 10.84
CA LYS A 192 88.83 -14.59 10.17
C LYS A 192 88.62 -14.85 8.67
N MET A 193 87.42 -14.66 8.13
CA MET A 193 87.18 -14.81 6.70
C MET A 193 87.68 -13.57 5.95
N ASP A 194 88.30 -13.79 4.80
CA ASP A 194 88.63 -12.71 3.86
C ASP A 194 87.33 -12.06 3.36
N ASP A 195 87.34 -10.74 3.13
CA ASP A 195 86.12 -10.00 2.76
C ASP A 195 85.47 -10.56 1.49
N SER A 196 86.29 -10.96 0.51
CA SER A 196 85.82 -11.63 -0.71
C SER A 196 85.14 -12.97 -0.42
N SER A 197 85.73 -13.80 0.45
CA SER A 197 85.17 -15.11 0.85
C SER A 197 83.85 -14.96 1.61
N LEU A 198 83.75 -13.95 2.47
CA LEU A 198 82.53 -13.64 3.21
C LEU A 198 81.42 -13.14 2.29
N LEU A 199 81.72 -12.21 1.39
CA LEU A 199 80.75 -11.68 0.41
C LEU A 199 80.27 -12.75 -0.57
N ASN A 200 81.16 -13.63 -1.01
CA ASN A 200 80.80 -14.72 -1.93
C ASN A 200 79.98 -15.82 -1.24
N SER A 201 80.09 -15.97 0.08
CA SER A 201 79.27 -16.92 0.85
C SER A 201 77.88 -16.37 1.13
N ILE A 202 77.76 -15.07 1.43
CA ILE A 202 76.52 -14.43 1.90
C ILE A 202 75.72 -13.81 0.74
N GLY A 203 76.40 -13.29 -0.27
CA GLY A 203 75.78 -12.69 -1.46
C GLY A 203 74.74 -13.61 -2.11
N PRO A 204 75.07 -14.87 -2.45
CA PRO A 204 74.14 -15.84 -3.02
C PRO A 204 72.89 -16.07 -2.17
N LEU A 205 72.98 -15.98 -0.84
CA LEU A 205 71.83 -16.14 0.04
C LEU A 205 70.91 -14.93 0.03
N CYS A 206 71.36 -13.73 -0.36
CA CYS A 206 70.59 -12.49 -0.27
C CYS A 206 69.91 -12.10 -1.59
N ILE A 207 70.28 -12.75 -2.70
CA ILE A 207 69.88 -12.35 -4.04
C ILE A 207 68.44 -12.81 -4.34
N SER A 208 67.65 -11.91 -4.93
CA SER A 208 66.24 -12.16 -5.26
C SER A 208 66.01 -12.31 -6.77
N SER A 209 66.94 -11.85 -7.61
CA SER A 209 66.83 -11.93 -9.06
C SER A 209 68.17 -12.29 -9.74
N PRO A 210 68.15 -12.96 -10.92
CA PRO A 210 69.38 -13.26 -11.66
C PRO A 210 70.18 -12.01 -12.07
N SER A 211 69.51 -10.89 -12.32
CA SER A 211 70.15 -9.61 -12.66
C SER A 211 70.93 -9.01 -11.49
N GLU A 212 70.43 -9.19 -10.26
CA GLU A 212 71.15 -8.84 -9.04
C GLU A 212 72.38 -9.73 -8.81
N TYR A 213 72.27 -11.02 -9.15
CA TYR A 213 73.42 -11.94 -9.11
C TYR A 213 74.52 -11.49 -10.06
N GLN A 214 74.15 -11.15 -11.29
CA GLN A 214 75.12 -10.73 -12.28
C GLN A 214 75.83 -9.43 -11.90
N LYS A 215 75.08 -8.43 -11.41
CA LYS A 215 75.67 -7.20 -10.89
C LYS A 215 76.69 -7.46 -9.77
N LEU A 216 76.46 -8.47 -8.92
CA LEU A 216 77.33 -8.80 -7.79
C LEU A 216 78.65 -9.40 -8.26
N LEU A 217 78.60 -10.17 -9.34
CA LEU A 217 79.77 -10.75 -9.99
C LEU A 217 80.56 -9.70 -10.78
N GLU A 218 79.90 -8.67 -11.31
CA GLU A 218 80.52 -7.59 -12.08
C GLU A 218 81.14 -6.47 -11.21
N CYS A 219 80.88 -6.44 -9.90
CA CYS A 219 81.45 -5.46 -8.99
C CYS A 219 82.99 -5.55 -8.96
N LYS A 220 83.65 -4.49 -9.42
CA LYS A 220 85.12 -4.36 -9.45
C LYS A 220 85.71 -3.88 -8.13
N SER A 221 84.95 -3.11 -7.36
CA SER A 221 85.39 -2.60 -6.05
C SER A 221 84.77 -3.38 -4.90
N LEU A 222 85.58 -3.67 -3.87
CA LEU A 222 85.14 -4.36 -2.66
C LEU A 222 84.07 -3.56 -1.91
N GLU A 223 84.19 -2.23 -1.91
CA GLU A 223 83.25 -1.31 -1.29
C GLU A 223 81.87 -1.33 -1.96
N GLU A 224 81.80 -1.33 -3.30
CA GLU A 224 80.53 -1.50 -4.03
C GLU A 224 79.90 -2.85 -3.72
N LYS A 225 80.72 -3.92 -3.70
CA LYS A 225 80.23 -5.26 -3.40
C LYS A 225 79.68 -5.38 -1.98
N LEU A 226 80.36 -4.79 -0.99
CA LEU A 226 79.90 -4.71 0.41
C LEU A 226 78.57 -3.96 0.54
N ASN A 227 78.48 -2.77 -0.07
CA ASN A 227 77.26 -1.97 -0.05
C ASN A 227 76.09 -2.72 -0.70
N MET A 228 76.36 -3.40 -1.81
CA MET A 228 75.35 -4.15 -2.53
C MET A 228 74.84 -5.34 -1.71
N VAL A 229 75.73 -6.17 -1.15
CA VAL A 229 75.33 -7.29 -0.26
C VAL A 229 74.59 -6.77 0.98
N LEU A 230 75.08 -5.68 1.60
CA LEU A 230 74.42 -5.08 2.76
C LEU A 230 73.00 -4.61 2.41
N SER A 231 72.83 -3.94 1.27
CA SER A 231 71.51 -3.47 0.81
C SER A 231 70.55 -4.62 0.54
N MET A 232 71.04 -5.72 -0.05
CA MET A 232 70.25 -6.92 -0.31
C MET A 232 69.86 -7.62 0.99
N LEU A 233 70.80 -7.73 1.94
CA LEU A 233 70.56 -8.31 3.25
C LEU A 233 69.51 -7.50 4.03
N VAL A 234 69.61 -6.17 4.02
CA VAL A 234 68.63 -5.28 4.67
C VAL A 234 67.24 -5.45 4.05
N LYS A 235 67.13 -5.39 2.72
CA LYS A 235 65.85 -5.64 2.02
C LYS A 235 65.25 -7.00 2.38
N LYS A 236 66.09 -8.04 2.49
CA LYS A 236 65.64 -9.37 2.85
C LYS A 236 65.12 -9.43 4.29
N CYS A 237 65.79 -8.77 5.23
CA CYS A 237 65.29 -8.61 6.60
C CYS A 237 63.96 -7.83 6.65
N GLU A 238 63.79 -6.77 5.87
CA GLU A 238 62.53 -6.01 5.80
C GLU A 238 61.36 -6.89 5.31
N VAL A 239 61.59 -7.74 4.31
CA VAL A 239 60.58 -8.69 3.83
C VAL A 239 60.22 -9.71 4.92
N PHE A 240 61.19 -10.20 5.69
CA PHE A 240 60.91 -11.09 6.82
C PHE A 240 60.15 -10.39 7.94
N ASP A 241 60.50 -9.15 8.30
CA ASP A 241 59.77 -8.37 9.31
C ASP A 241 58.32 -8.10 8.86
N PHE A 242 58.11 -7.80 7.57
CA PHE A 242 56.78 -7.64 7.00
C PHE A 242 55.96 -8.93 7.06
N ASN A 243 56.53 -10.07 6.64
CA ASN A 243 55.86 -11.37 6.72
C ASN A 243 55.53 -11.74 8.17
N PHE A 244 56.44 -11.51 9.12
CA PHE A 244 56.20 -11.74 10.54
C PHE A 244 55.07 -10.84 11.08
N SER A 245 54.99 -9.58 10.64
CA SER A 245 53.89 -8.68 11.02
C SER A 245 52.53 -9.16 10.46
N ILE A 246 52.52 -9.71 9.25
CA ILE A 246 51.31 -10.30 8.65
C ILE A 246 50.90 -11.55 9.41
N GLU A 247 51.83 -12.47 9.68
CA GLU A 247 51.56 -13.69 10.44
C GLU A 247 50.97 -13.35 11.82
N LYS A 248 51.58 -12.40 12.54
CA LYS A 248 51.06 -11.92 13.83
C LYS A 248 49.65 -11.33 13.72
N GLN A 249 49.36 -10.50 12.71
CA GLN A 249 48.00 -9.95 12.50
C GLN A 249 46.99 -11.04 12.13
N LEU A 250 47.41 -12.05 11.37
CA LEU A 250 46.59 -13.19 10.97
C LEU A 250 46.31 -14.08 12.18
N GLU A 251 47.29 -14.31 13.06
CA GLU A 251 47.13 -14.97 14.36
C GLU A 251 46.20 -14.19 15.28
N GLU A 252 46.35 -12.87 15.41
CA GLU A 252 45.47 -12.04 16.24
C GLU A 252 44.02 -12.06 15.73
N LYS A 253 43.80 -11.96 14.40
CA LYS A 253 42.47 -12.08 13.80
C LYS A 253 41.88 -13.48 13.94
N THR A 254 42.66 -14.53 13.71
CA THR A 254 42.20 -15.91 13.86
C THR A 254 41.91 -16.25 15.32
N MET A 255 42.75 -15.81 16.27
CA MET A 255 42.49 -15.89 17.72
C MET A 255 41.24 -15.12 18.12
N ALA A 256 41.03 -13.90 17.62
CA ALA A 256 39.83 -13.12 17.89
C ALA A 256 38.56 -13.80 17.34
N GLN A 257 38.65 -14.38 16.14
CA GLN A 257 37.56 -15.10 15.50
C GLN A 257 37.27 -16.44 16.20
N GLN A 258 38.29 -17.20 16.59
CA GLN A 258 38.17 -18.43 17.38
C GLN A 258 37.64 -18.13 18.79
N LYS A 259 38.14 -17.08 19.46
CA LYS A 259 37.64 -16.62 20.75
C LYS A 259 36.18 -16.20 20.66
N LYS A 260 35.80 -15.44 19.61
CA LYS A 260 34.40 -15.08 19.36
C LYS A 260 33.56 -16.33 19.14
N TYR A 261 34.00 -17.27 18.28
CA TYR A 261 33.30 -18.54 18.04
C TYR A 261 33.12 -19.35 19.33
N PHE A 262 34.19 -19.53 20.11
CA PHE A 262 34.17 -20.27 21.37
C PHE A 262 33.31 -19.59 22.44
N LEU A 263 33.38 -18.26 22.59
CA LEU A 263 32.49 -17.51 23.48
C LEU A 263 31.02 -17.61 23.03
N THR A 264 30.77 -17.67 21.72
CA THR A 264 29.40 -17.84 21.18
C THR A 264 28.87 -19.24 21.49
N GLU A 265 29.69 -20.28 21.34
CA GLU A 265 29.35 -21.66 21.72
C GLU A 265 29.21 -21.82 23.25
N GLN A 266 30.10 -21.23 24.04
CA GLN A 266 29.96 -21.19 25.50
C GLN A 266 28.69 -20.45 25.92
N MET A 267 28.36 -19.31 25.30
CA MET A 267 27.11 -18.62 25.56
C MET A 267 25.89 -19.47 25.19
N LYS A 268 25.96 -20.28 24.12
CA LYS A 268 24.92 -21.26 23.78
C LYS A 268 24.74 -22.32 24.88
N LEU A 269 25.85 -22.88 25.37
CA LEU A 269 25.87 -23.87 26.45
C LEU A 269 25.41 -23.29 27.79
N ILE A 270 25.93 -22.13 28.21
CA ILE A 270 25.57 -21.47 29.46
C ILE A 270 24.08 -21.11 29.48
N ARG A 271 23.55 -20.55 28.39
CA ARG A 271 22.11 -20.23 28.32
C ARG A 271 21.23 -21.49 28.32
N LYS A 272 21.69 -22.60 27.72
CA LYS A 272 21.03 -23.92 27.80
C LYS A 272 21.01 -24.47 29.23
N GLU A 273 22.11 -24.35 29.98
CA GLU A 273 22.20 -24.76 31.39
C GLU A 273 21.38 -23.86 32.33
N LEU A 274 21.31 -22.55 32.03
CA LEU A 274 20.51 -21.60 32.81
C LEU A 274 19.00 -21.70 32.57
N GLY A 275 18.55 -22.56 31.64
CA GLY A 275 17.12 -22.66 31.26
C GLY A 275 16.58 -21.37 30.63
N ILE A 276 17.44 -20.53 30.04
CA ILE A 276 17.05 -19.31 29.34
C ILE A 276 16.92 -19.66 27.87
N ASP A 277 15.68 -19.89 27.41
CA ASP A 277 15.36 -20.24 26.02
C ASP A 277 16.04 -19.29 25.03
N LEU A 278 16.98 -19.83 24.28
CA LEU A 278 17.92 -19.11 23.42
C LEU A 278 17.41 -18.83 22.02
N ASP A 279 16.20 -19.28 21.75
CA ASP A 279 15.75 -19.53 20.41
C ASP A 279 14.67 -18.54 20.03
N GLU A 280 14.87 -17.23 20.19
CA GLU A 280 13.86 -16.26 19.70
C GLU A 280 13.58 -16.49 18.21
N LYS A 281 14.62 -16.79 17.42
CA LYS A 281 14.49 -17.14 16.00
C LYS A 281 13.77 -18.47 15.80
N GLU A 282 14.16 -19.55 16.49
CA GLU A 282 13.46 -20.83 16.32
C GLU A 282 12.05 -20.82 16.91
N THR A 283 11.81 -20.11 18.01
CA THR A 283 10.49 -19.88 18.61
C THR A 283 9.58 -19.16 17.62
N ILE A 284 10.07 -18.11 16.95
CA ILE A 284 9.31 -17.41 15.90
C ILE A 284 9.05 -18.34 14.71
N LYS A 285 10.05 -19.09 14.25
CA LYS A 285 9.88 -20.06 13.15
C LYS A 285 8.87 -21.15 13.51
N ASN A 286 9.00 -21.74 14.69
CA ASN A 286 8.11 -22.78 15.20
C ASN A 286 6.70 -22.25 15.36
N LYS A 287 6.53 -21.00 15.82
CA LYS A 287 5.24 -20.31 15.89
C LYS A 287 4.60 -20.11 14.52
N PHE A 288 5.35 -19.73 13.50
CA PHE A 288 4.79 -19.57 12.15
C PHE A 288 4.51 -20.91 11.48
N ASN A 289 5.38 -21.91 11.67
CA ASN A 289 5.18 -23.27 11.16
C ASN A 289 3.99 -23.97 11.83
N SER A 290 3.77 -23.75 13.14
CA SER A 290 2.60 -24.31 13.84
C SER A 290 1.31 -23.69 13.31
N ARG A 291 1.25 -22.36 13.21
CA ARG A 291 0.10 -21.66 12.60
C ARG A 291 -0.16 -22.10 11.17
N TRP A 292 0.89 -22.22 10.35
CA TRP A 292 0.73 -22.63 8.95
C TRP A 292 0.16 -24.04 8.80
N LYS A 293 0.54 -24.98 9.70
CA LYS A 293 -0.01 -26.34 9.70
C LYS A 293 -1.52 -26.39 9.98
N GLU A 294 -2.05 -25.43 10.75
CA GLU A 294 -3.49 -25.33 11.04
C GLU A 294 -4.28 -24.76 9.85
N ILE A 295 -3.62 -24.07 8.92
CA ILE A 295 -4.26 -23.37 7.82
C ILE A 295 -4.30 -24.28 6.58
N ALA A 296 -5.51 -24.53 6.07
CA ALA A 296 -5.73 -25.30 4.85
C ALA A 296 -5.49 -24.46 3.57
N VAL A 297 -4.24 -24.06 3.32
CA VAL A 297 -3.87 -23.40 2.06
C VAL A 297 -3.74 -24.45 0.95
N MET A 298 -4.62 -24.37 -0.04
CA MET A 298 -4.64 -25.31 -1.19
C MET A 298 -3.74 -24.87 -2.34
N ASP A 299 -3.39 -23.58 -2.42
CA ASP A 299 -2.63 -23.03 -3.54
C ASP A 299 -1.12 -23.26 -3.38
N LYS A 300 -0.52 -23.85 -4.43
CA LYS A 300 0.92 -24.12 -4.51
C LYS A 300 1.73 -22.83 -4.57
N GLN A 301 1.21 -21.77 -5.19
CA GLN A 301 1.93 -20.50 -5.32
C GLN A 301 2.14 -19.84 -3.95
N ILE A 302 1.09 -19.80 -3.14
CA ILE A 302 1.12 -19.22 -1.80
C ILE A 302 2.04 -20.04 -0.87
N LEU A 303 2.00 -21.37 -0.98
CA LEU A 303 2.89 -22.27 -0.25
C LEU A 303 4.37 -22.02 -0.60
N GLN A 304 4.67 -21.78 -1.88
CA GLN A 304 6.03 -21.48 -2.33
C GLN A 304 6.51 -20.14 -1.76
N VAL A 305 5.69 -19.10 -1.84
CA VAL A 305 6.01 -17.77 -1.26
C VAL A 305 6.25 -17.86 0.25
N PHE A 306 5.42 -18.62 0.97
CA PHE A 306 5.61 -18.85 2.41
C PHE A 306 6.96 -19.51 2.72
N LYS A 307 7.36 -20.53 1.95
CA LYS A 307 8.65 -21.21 2.14
C LYS A 307 9.83 -20.27 1.85
N GLU A 308 9.78 -19.51 0.77
CA GLU A 308 10.83 -18.56 0.41
C GLU A 308 11.02 -17.48 1.48
N GLU A 309 9.92 -16.94 2.01
CA GLU A 309 9.97 -15.94 3.09
C GLU A 309 10.43 -16.55 4.43
N MET A 310 10.12 -17.82 4.68
CA MET A 310 10.65 -18.56 5.83
C MET A 310 12.17 -18.78 5.73
N ASP A 311 12.64 -19.11 4.53
CA ASP A 311 14.07 -19.28 4.24
C ASP A 311 14.80 -17.94 4.38
N LYS A 312 14.23 -16.84 3.88
CA LYS A 312 14.75 -15.47 4.09
C LYS A 312 14.83 -15.11 5.57
N LEU A 313 13.77 -15.34 6.34
CA LEU A 313 13.74 -15.11 7.79
C LEU A 313 14.85 -15.91 8.51
N SER A 314 15.17 -17.10 8.01
CA SER A 314 16.24 -17.94 8.55
C SER A 314 17.64 -17.41 8.27
N SER A 315 17.87 -16.84 7.09
CA SER A 315 19.16 -16.30 6.66
C SER A 315 19.47 -14.93 7.23
N CYS A 316 18.46 -14.08 7.44
CA CYS A 316 18.65 -12.69 7.86
C CYS A 316 19.06 -12.59 9.34
N GLU A 317 19.92 -11.61 9.64
CA GLU A 317 20.24 -11.22 11.03
C GLU A 317 19.02 -10.57 11.70
N SER A 318 18.82 -10.82 13.00
CA SER A 318 17.64 -10.33 13.74
C SER A 318 17.54 -8.80 13.79
N ASN A 319 18.66 -8.09 13.63
CA ASN A 319 18.73 -6.64 13.67
C ASN A 319 18.52 -5.99 12.28
N SER A 320 18.41 -6.78 11.20
CA SER A 320 18.19 -6.26 9.86
C SER A 320 16.76 -5.75 9.67
N SER A 321 16.59 -4.66 8.91
CA SER A 321 15.27 -4.18 8.49
C SER A 321 14.51 -5.25 7.69
N GLU A 322 15.23 -6.04 6.89
CA GLU A 322 14.67 -7.16 6.10
C GLU A 322 14.10 -8.26 6.99
N TYR A 323 14.72 -8.53 8.14
CA TYR A 323 14.20 -9.51 9.11
C TYR A 323 12.87 -9.05 9.69
N ASN A 324 12.75 -7.77 10.07
CA ASN A 324 11.51 -7.20 10.57
C ASN A 324 10.41 -7.19 9.50
N THR A 325 10.74 -6.83 8.25
CA THR A 325 9.79 -6.88 7.12
C THR A 325 9.30 -8.29 6.86
N SER A 326 10.20 -9.27 6.79
CA SER A 326 9.85 -10.68 6.54
C SER A 326 9.04 -11.28 7.70
N ARG A 327 9.41 -10.95 8.95
CA ARG A 327 8.66 -11.34 10.15
C ARG A 327 7.23 -10.80 10.14
N ASN A 328 7.06 -9.52 9.83
CA ASN A 328 5.74 -8.89 9.74
C ASN A 328 4.92 -9.49 8.61
N TYR A 329 5.53 -9.72 7.45
CA TYR A 329 4.88 -10.36 6.31
C TYR A 329 4.37 -11.77 6.64
N LEU A 330 5.22 -12.61 7.26
CA LEU A 330 4.83 -13.95 7.71
C LEU A 330 3.74 -13.91 8.80
N ASP A 331 3.75 -12.92 9.69
CA ASP A 331 2.67 -12.74 10.67
C ASP A 331 1.34 -12.36 9.99
N TRP A 332 1.36 -11.49 8.98
CA TRP A 332 0.17 -11.19 8.18
C TRP A 332 -0.33 -12.42 7.41
N MET A 333 0.54 -13.12 6.69
CA MET A 333 0.20 -14.33 5.93
C MET A 333 -0.41 -15.42 6.82
N THR A 334 0.13 -15.63 8.03
CA THR A 334 -0.36 -16.65 8.96
C THR A 334 -1.60 -16.24 9.78
N LEU A 335 -1.97 -14.96 9.81
CA LEU A 335 -3.18 -14.48 10.49
C LEU A 335 -4.38 -14.36 9.56
N LEU A 336 -4.18 -14.42 8.24
CA LEU A 336 -5.27 -14.35 7.28
C LEU A 336 -6.06 -15.67 7.25
N PRO A 337 -7.39 -15.60 7.14
CA PRO A 337 -8.23 -16.78 7.03
C PRO A 337 -8.14 -17.34 5.61
N TRP A 338 -7.38 -18.40 5.40
CA TRP A 338 -7.33 -19.09 4.11
C TRP A 338 -8.32 -20.25 4.11
N ASN A 339 -9.31 -20.22 3.22
CA ASN A 339 -10.35 -21.25 3.10
C ASN A 339 -11.14 -21.54 4.40
N VAL A 340 -11.22 -20.57 5.31
CA VAL A 340 -11.99 -20.70 6.56
C VAL A 340 -13.32 -19.98 6.39
N TYR A 341 -14.41 -20.74 6.32
CA TYR A 341 -15.75 -20.19 6.05
C TYR A 341 -16.67 -20.36 7.25
N THR A 342 -17.55 -19.39 7.49
CA THR A 342 -18.72 -19.56 8.36
C THR A 342 -19.78 -20.39 7.65
N ASN A 343 -20.61 -21.10 8.42
CA ASN A 343 -21.78 -21.78 7.88
C ASN A 343 -22.86 -20.74 7.53
N ASP A 344 -23.16 -20.63 6.25
CA ASP A 344 -24.21 -19.73 5.77
C ASP A 344 -25.60 -20.26 6.17
N ASN A 345 -26.45 -19.36 6.68
CA ASN A 345 -27.84 -19.67 6.96
C ASN A 345 -28.71 -19.50 5.71
N PHE A 346 -29.17 -20.61 5.14
CA PHE A 346 -30.06 -20.64 3.96
C PHE A 346 -31.56 -20.75 4.31
N ASP A 347 -31.92 -20.61 5.58
CA ASP A 347 -33.31 -20.66 6.04
C ASP A 347 -33.99 -19.29 5.88
N ILE A 348 -34.77 -19.15 4.81
CA ILE A 348 -35.47 -17.90 4.45
C ILE A 348 -36.42 -17.47 5.57
N SER A 349 -37.08 -18.41 6.24
CA SER A 349 -38.05 -18.10 7.32
C SER A 349 -37.34 -17.47 8.51
N LYS A 350 -36.23 -18.07 8.96
CA LYS A 350 -35.42 -17.51 10.06
C LYS A 350 -34.82 -16.16 9.69
N VAL A 351 -34.38 -15.99 8.45
CA VAL A 351 -33.83 -14.71 8.00
C VAL A 351 -34.90 -13.62 8.04
N LYS A 352 -36.11 -13.92 7.56
CA LYS A 352 -37.25 -13.01 7.62
C LYS A 352 -37.54 -12.59 9.06
N GLU A 353 -37.63 -13.55 9.98
CA GLU A 353 -37.85 -13.27 11.41
C GLU A 353 -36.75 -12.37 12.01
N ILE A 354 -35.48 -12.62 11.69
CA ILE A 354 -34.35 -11.81 12.20
C ILE A 354 -34.41 -10.38 11.65
N LEU A 355 -34.68 -10.21 10.36
CA LEU A 355 -34.78 -8.90 9.72
C LEU A 355 -35.99 -8.10 10.22
N ASP A 356 -37.14 -8.77 10.42
CA ASP A 356 -38.34 -8.14 10.97
C ASP A 356 -38.19 -7.76 12.45
N ARG A 357 -37.43 -8.56 13.20
CA ARG A 357 -37.08 -8.24 14.58
C ARG A 357 -36.19 -7.01 14.66
N ASP A 358 -35.12 -6.94 13.87
CA ASP A 358 -34.07 -5.92 14.00
C ASP A 358 -34.45 -4.57 13.36
N HIS A 359 -35.35 -4.56 12.36
CA HIS A 359 -35.72 -3.35 11.62
C HIS A 359 -37.23 -3.26 11.38
N TYR A 360 -37.79 -2.08 11.69
CA TYR A 360 -39.17 -1.75 11.35
C TYR A 360 -39.28 -1.30 9.89
N GLY A 361 -40.31 -1.76 9.18
CA GLY A 361 -40.55 -1.41 7.77
C GLY A 361 -39.56 -2.09 6.82
N LEU A 362 -39.11 -1.34 5.80
CA LEU A 362 -38.11 -1.74 4.81
C LEU A 362 -38.47 -3.00 4.01
N LYS A 363 -39.74 -3.12 3.58
CA LYS A 363 -40.26 -4.30 2.88
C LYS A 363 -39.42 -4.66 1.65
N ASP A 364 -39.17 -3.71 0.76
CA ASP A 364 -38.44 -3.92 -0.50
C ASP A 364 -37.03 -4.48 -0.27
N ILE A 365 -36.34 -3.98 0.75
CA ILE A 365 -34.98 -4.42 1.10
C ILE A 365 -35.01 -5.82 1.68
N LYS A 366 -35.99 -6.11 2.55
CA LYS A 366 -36.16 -7.45 3.12
C LYS A 366 -36.49 -8.47 2.04
N GLU A 367 -37.33 -8.12 1.07
CA GLU A 367 -37.67 -8.98 -0.07
C GLU A 367 -36.47 -9.24 -0.99
N MET A 368 -35.66 -8.20 -1.28
CA MET A 368 -34.42 -8.37 -2.03
C MET A 368 -33.43 -9.28 -1.28
N ILE A 369 -33.24 -9.10 0.03
CA ILE A 369 -32.33 -9.96 0.82
C ILE A 369 -32.83 -11.42 0.79
N GLN A 370 -34.14 -11.65 0.93
CA GLN A 370 -34.73 -12.98 0.80
C GLN A 370 -34.47 -13.58 -0.58
N THR A 371 -34.61 -12.78 -1.65
CA THR A 371 -34.31 -13.18 -3.03
C THR A 371 -32.84 -13.56 -3.18
N PHE A 372 -31.92 -12.78 -2.62
CA PHE A 372 -30.49 -13.06 -2.66
C PHE A 372 -30.14 -14.39 -1.98
N ILE A 373 -30.78 -14.70 -0.85
CA ILE A 373 -30.60 -15.97 -0.14
C ILE A 373 -31.22 -17.13 -0.91
N ALA A 374 -32.38 -16.94 -1.53
CA ALA A 374 -33.02 -17.94 -2.39
C ALA A 374 -32.10 -18.30 -3.58
N VAL A 375 -31.52 -17.30 -4.24
CA VAL A 375 -30.53 -17.50 -5.32
C VAL A 375 -29.25 -18.17 -4.78
N GLY A 376 -28.77 -17.74 -3.62
CA GLY A 376 -27.60 -18.34 -2.96
C GLY A 376 -27.80 -19.81 -2.61
N LYS A 377 -29.00 -20.19 -2.15
CA LYS A 377 -29.39 -21.58 -1.86
C LYS A 377 -29.35 -22.45 -3.11
N LEU A 378 -29.76 -21.92 -4.27
CA LEU A 378 -29.70 -22.63 -5.55
C LEU A 378 -28.27 -22.76 -6.08
N ARG A 379 -27.42 -21.74 -5.89
CA ARG A 379 -26.02 -21.75 -6.32
C ARG A 379 -25.10 -22.57 -5.40
N GLY A 380 -25.52 -22.86 -4.18
CA GLY A 380 -24.68 -23.46 -3.13
C GLY A 380 -23.67 -22.49 -2.49
N SER A 381 -23.63 -21.24 -2.93
CA SER A 381 -22.79 -20.19 -2.37
C SER A 381 -23.48 -18.84 -2.50
N ILE A 382 -23.46 -18.06 -1.42
CA ILE A 382 -23.97 -16.69 -1.43
C ILE A 382 -22.84 -15.77 -1.90
N GLY A 383 -22.96 -15.25 -3.13
CA GLY A 383 -21.96 -14.35 -3.73
C GLY A 383 -22.34 -13.87 -5.15
N GLY A 384 -21.63 -12.86 -5.63
CA GLY A 384 -21.65 -12.42 -7.04
C GLY A 384 -22.44 -11.15 -7.36
N LYS A 385 -23.15 -10.55 -6.40
CA LYS A 385 -23.71 -9.20 -6.56
C LYS A 385 -23.37 -8.31 -5.39
N VAL A 386 -23.08 -7.06 -5.67
CA VAL A 386 -22.82 -6.01 -4.69
C VAL A 386 -24.12 -5.25 -4.45
N ILE A 387 -24.50 -5.05 -3.19
CA ILE A 387 -25.72 -4.30 -2.84
C ILE A 387 -25.32 -2.85 -2.53
N LEU A 388 -25.99 -1.86 -3.13
CA LEU A 388 -25.81 -0.45 -2.81
C LEU A 388 -27.06 0.08 -2.08
N LEU A 389 -26.89 0.48 -0.82
CA LEU A 389 -27.92 1.13 -0.02
C LEU A 389 -27.80 2.65 -0.15
N VAL A 390 -28.72 3.28 -0.90
CA VAL A 390 -28.76 4.73 -1.12
C VAL A 390 -29.86 5.34 -0.27
N GLY A 391 -29.62 6.47 0.38
CA GLY A 391 -30.71 7.24 1.00
C GLY A 391 -30.22 8.29 1.98
N PRO A 392 -31.11 9.07 2.61
CA PRO A 392 -30.72 10.11 3.55
C PRO A 392 -29.88 9.60 4.74
N PRO A 393 -29.11 10.48 5.42
CA PRO A 393 -28.38 10.08 6.61
C PRO A 393 -29.33 9.70 7.76
N GLY A 394 -29.01 8.63 8.48
CA GLY A 394 -29.80 8.18 9.62
C GLY A 394 -30.99 7.27 9.29
N THR A 395 -31.14 6.80 8.04
CA THR A 395 -32.16 5.81 7.65
C THR A 395 -31.81 4.37 8.04
N GLY A 396 -30.66 4.12 8.68
CA GLY A 396 -30.29 2.77 9.14
C GLY A 396 -29.49 1.93 8.14
N LYS A 397 -28.93 2.54 7.07
CA LYS A 397 -28.06 1.85 6.09
C LYS A 397 -27.03 0.91 6.73
N THR A 398 -26.29 1.41 7.72
CA THR A 398 -25.26 0.64 8.44
C THR A 398 -25.85 -0.45 9.34
N SER A 399 -27.00 -0.19 9.99
CA SER A 399 -27.63 -1.19 10.86
C SER A 399 -28.23 -2.33 10.04
N VAL A 400 -28.78 -2.03 8.86
CA VAL A 400 -29.28 -3.03 7.90
C VAL A 400 -28.16 -3.99 7.50
N GLY A 401 -26.98 -3.46 7.13
CA GLY A 401 -25.81 -4.31 6.81
C GLY A 401 -25.40 -5.26 7.95
N LYS A 402 -25.48 -4.79 9.20
CA LYS A 402 -25.21 -5.63 10.37
C LYS A 402 -26.28 -6.71 10.58
N SER A 403 -27.56 -6.38 10.38
CA SER A 403 -28.64 -7.36 10.51
C SER A 403 -28.58 -8.42 9.40
N ILE A 404 -28.22 -8.04 8.16
CA ILE A 404 -27.96 -9.00 7.08
C ILE A 404 -26.86 -9.99 7.48
N ALA A 405 -25.73 -9.51 8.02
CA ALA A 405 -24.66 -10.38 8.47
C ALA A 405 -25.10 -11.36 9.57
N ASN A 406 -25.83 -10.86 10.57
CA ASN A 406 -26.39 -11.68 11.64
C ASN A 406 -27.40 -12.73 11.11
N ALA A 407 -28.26 -12.34 10.17
CA ALA A 407 -29.26 -13.23 9.58
C ALA A 407 -28.61 -14.37 8.78
N LEU A 408 -27.52 -14.07 8.07
CA LEU A 408 -26.73 -15.04 7.31
C LEU A 408 -25.81 -15.90 8.17
N GLY A 409 -25.58 -15.56 9.44
CA GLY A 409 -24.58 -16.23 10.29
C GLY A 409 -23.13 -15.92 9.91
N ARG A 410 -22.90 -14.79 9.23
CA ARG A 410 -21.57 -14.34 8.76
C ARG A 410 -21.00 -13.27 9.69
N GLN A 411 -19.67 -13.17 9.74
CA GLN A 411 -19.00 -12.08 10.46
C GLN A 411 -19.21 -10.74 9.75
N PHE A 412 -19.30 -9.66 10.51
CA PHE A 412 -19.53 -8.30 9.99
C PHE A 412 -18.31 -7.41 10.21
N HIS A 413 -17.91 -6.68 9.17
CA HIS A 413 -16.91 -5.62 9.29
C HIS A 413 -17.33 -4.37 8.51
N ARG A 414 -17.04 -3.19 9.05
CA ARG A 414 -17.34 -1.90 8.42
C ARG A 414 -16.04 -1.20 8.04
N ILE A 415 -15.94 -0.78 6.79
CA ILE A 415 -14.85 0.02 6.24
C ILE A 415 -15.44 1.35 5.79
N SER A 416 -14.88 2.47 6.26
CA SER A 416 -15.27 3.80 5.78
C SER A 416 -14.34 4.23 4.66
N VAL A 417 -14.93 4.61 3.51
CA VAL A 417 -14.22 5.11 2.32
C VAL A 417 -14.45 6.61 2.08
N GLY A 418 -15.26 7.26 2.91
CA GLY A 418 -15.49 8.70 2.84
C GLY A 418 -14.22 9.49 3.08
N GLY A 419 -13.90 10.41 2.17
CA GLY A 419 -12.67 11.21 2.22
C GLY A 419 -11.41 10.48 1.76
N LEU A 420 -11.51 9.25 1.25
CA LEU A 420 -10.36 8.57 0.66
C LEU A 420 -9.86 9.32 -0.58
N SER A 421 -8.55 9.44 -0.66
CA SER A 421 -7.82 10.06 -1.77
C SER A 421 -6.74 9.15 -2.34
N ASP A 422 -6.21 8.20 -1.55
CA ASP A 422 -5.12 7.31 -1.93
C ASP A 422 -5.61 5.88 -2.18
N VAL A 423 -5.15 5.29 -3.29
CA VAL A 423 -5.38 3.90 -3.68
C VAL A 423 -4.76 2.93 -2.67
N SER A 424 -3.66 3.33 -2.03
CA SER A 424 -2.90 2.52 -1.07
C SER A 424 -3.71 2.19 0.20
N GLU A 425 -4.78 2.93 0.50
CA GLU A 425 -5.67 2.56 1.61
C GLU A 425 -6.51 1.32 1.31
N ILE A 426 -6.86 1.08 0.04
CA ILE A 426 -7.64 -0.09 -0.39
C ILE A 426 -6.72 -1.27 -0.69
N LYS A 427 -5.64 -1.03 -1.45
CA LYS A 427 -4.71 -2.07 -1.93
C LYS A 427 -3.44 -2.25 -1.08
N GLY A 428 -3.24 -1.45 -0.04
CA GLY A 428 -2.03 -1.49 0.78
C GLY A 428 -0.84 -0.79 0.13
N HIS A 429 0.29 -0.81 0.84
CA HIS A 429 1.56 -0.27 0.36
C HIS A 429 2.50 -1.39 -0.04
N ARG A 430 3.34 -1.16 -1.06
CA ARG A 430 4.43 -2.09 -1.38
C ARG A 430 5.37 -2.24 -0.18
N ARG A 431 5.87 -3.46 0.03
CA ARG A 431 6.80 -3.83 1.12
C ARG A 431 8.10 -3.01 1.17
N THR A 432 8.45 -2.33 0.08
CA THR A 432 9.61 -1.44 -0.03
C THR A 432 9.46 -0.14 0.75
N TYR A 433 8.23 0.28 1.04
CA TYR A 433 7.98 1.50 1.80
C TYR A 433 8.17 1.27 3.30
N VAL A 434 8.82 2.23 3.97
CA VAL A 434 8.98 2.22 5.42
C VAL A 434 7.59 2.23 6.06
N ALA A 435 7.35 1.33 7.03
CA ALA A 435 6.05 1.14 7.67
C ALA A 435 4.90 0.75 6.72
N SER A 436 5.20 0.04 5.63
CA SER A 436 4.19 -0.52 4.72
C SER A 436 3.15 -1.36 5.48
N MET A 437 1.88 -1.12 5.19
CA MET A 437 0.75 -1.85 5.74
C MET A 437 -0.10 -2.44 4.60
N PRO A 438 -0.74 -3.60 4.80
CA PRO A 438 -1.74 -4.12 3.86
C PRO A 438 -2.98 -3.23 3.81
N GLY A 439 -3.76 -3.33 2.74
CA GLY A 439 -4.95 -2.54 2.52
C GLY A 439 -6.08 -2.84 3.51
N LYS A 440 -7.04 -1.93 3.64
CA LYS A 440 -8.17 -2.05 4.58
C LYS A 440 -8.98 -3.34 4.39
N ILE A 441 -9.06 -3.88 3.16
CA ILE A 441 -9.75 -5.15 2.87
C ILE A 441 -9.05 -6.33 3.57
N ILE A 442 -7.73 -6.43 3.44
CA ILE A 442 -6.93 -7.48 4.09
C ILE A 442 -6.94 -7.30 5.61
N GLN A 443 -6.89 -6.06 6.10
CA GLN A 443 -7.03 -5.78 7.53
C GLN A 443 -8.40 -6.24 8.08
N ALA A 444 -9.48 -6.00 7.34
CA ALA A 444 -10.82 -6.44 7.69
C ALA A 444 -10.90 -7.97 7.81
N LEU A 445 -10.33 -8.70 6.84
CA LEU A 445 -10.27 -10.16 6.82
C LEU A 445 -9.49 -10.73 8.02
N LYS A 446 -8.37 -10.10 8.39
CA LYS A 446 -7.64 -10.46 9.61
C LYS A 446 -8.48 -10.27 10.88
N THR A 447 -9.27 -9.19 10.96
CA THR A 447 -10.11 -8.92 12.13
C THR A 447 -11.25 -9.93 12.27
N VAL A 448 -11.93 -10.26 11.17
CA VAL A 448 -13.09 -11.19 11.18
C VAL A 448 -12.69 -12.66 11.17
N LYS A 449 -11.45 -12.99 10.77
CA LYS A 449 -10.89 -14.36 10.75
C LYS A 449 -11.71 -15.38 9.94
N THR A 450 -12.44 -14.90 8.93
CA THR A 450 -13.27 -15.71 8.02
C THR A 450 -13.12 -15.20 6.59
N SER A 451 -13.26 -16.07 5.59
CA SER A 451 -13.09 -15.76 4.16
C SER A 451 -14.43 -15.45 3.45
N ASN A 452 -15.57 -15.57 4.13
CA ASN A 452 -16.91 -15.17 3.65
C ASN A 452 -17.62 -14.11 4.54
N PRO A 453 -16.94 -13.07 5.05
CA PRO A 453 -17.59 -12.05 5.85
C PRO A 453 -18.53 -11.18 5.01
N VAL A 454 -19.38 -10.42 5.71
CA VAL A 454 -20.08 -9.27 5.15
C VAL A 454 -19.22 -8.03 5.41
N ILE A 455 -18.74 -7.39 4.35
CA ILE A 455 -17.96 -6.15 4.42
C ILE A 455 -18.86 -5.00 3.96
N LEU A 456 -19.14 -4.08 4.89
CA LEU A 456 -19.87 -2.85 4.58
C LEU A 456 -18.90 -1.72 4.23
N ILE A 457 -18.97 -1.22 3.00
CA ILE A 457 -18.21 -0.08 2.49
C ILE A 457 -19.06 1.18 2.63
N ASP A 458 -18.69 2.04 3.56
CA ASP A 458 -19.50 3.18 4.00
C ASP A 458 -19.08 4.49 3.31
N GLU A 459 -20.06 5.26 2.83
CA GLU A 459 -19.90 6.56 2.19
C GLU A 459 -19.10 6.55 0.88
N ILE A 460 -19.47 5.65 -0.06
CA ILE A 460 -18.83 5.55 -1.39
C ILE A 460 -19.04 6.80 -2.27
N ASP A 461 -20.08 7.58 -1.96
CA ASP A 461 -20.39 8.90 -2.55
C ASP A 461 -19.35 9.98 -2.24
N LYS A 462 -18.57 9.80 -1.17
CA LYS A 462 -17.62 10.81 -0.66
C LYS A 462 -16.16 10.52 -1.01
N ILE A 463 -15.92 9.70 -2.02
CA ILE A 463 -14.56 9.41 -2.48
C ILE A 463 -14.02 10.63 -3.22
N SER A 464 -12.90 11.18 -2.74
CA SER A 464 -12.27 12.35 -3.35
C SER A 464 -11.40 11.94 -4.54
N ARG A 465 -11.48 12.69 -5.63
CA ARG A 465 -10.54 12.53 -6.74
C ARG A 465 -9.24 13.22 -6.37
N SER A 466 -8.14 12.46 -6.31
CA SER A 466 -6.80 13.00 -6.08
C SER A 466 -5.90 12.69 -7.29
N SER A 467 -4.79 13.42 -7.42
CA SER A 467 -3.82 13.22 -8.49
C SER A 467 -3.01 11.92 -8.34
N GLN A 468 -3.04 11.25 -7.18
CA GLN A 468 -2.16 10.10 -6.86
C GLN A 468 -2.75 8.72 -7.24
N GLY A 469 -3.85 8.71 -7.99
CA GLY A 469 -4.50 7.50 -8.47
C GLY A 469 -6.00 7.56 -8.17
N ASP A 470 -6.79 6.82 -8.94
CA ASP A 470 -8.23 6.79 -8.76
C ASP A 470 -8.63 5.68 -7.78
N PRO A 471 -8.98 5.99 -6.51
CA PRO A 471 -9.47 4.98 -5.56
C PRO A 471 -10.68 4.20 -6.08
N ASN A 472 -11.48 4.77 -7.00
CA ASN A 472 -12.60 4.06 -7.61
C ASN A 472 -12.12 2.86 -8.45
N SER A 473 -10.96 2.96 -9.10
CA SER A 473 -10.37 1.85 -9.86
C SER A 473 -10.00 0.66 -8.97
N ALA A 474 -9.51 0.93 -7.75
CA ALA A 474 -9.20 -0.10 -6.78
C ALA A 474 -10.46 -0.75 -6.20
N LEU A 475 -11.52 0.04 -5.98
CA LEU A 475 -12.83 -0.52 -5.60
C LEU A 475 -13.44 -1.36 -6.71
N LEU A 476 -13.28 -0.97 -7.98
CA LEU A 476 -13.75 -1.78 -9.11
C LEU A 476 -13.13 -3.18 -9.10
N GLU A 477 -11.83 -3.30 -8.84
CA GLU A 477 -11.17 -4.62 -8.75
C GLU A 477 -11.68 -5.49 -7.59
N VAL A 478 -12.00 -4.86 -6.46
CA VAL A 478 -12.55 -5.55 -5.27
C VAL A 478 -14.01 -5.97 -5.48
N LEU A 479 -14.80 -5.12 -6.16
CA LEU A 479 -16.24 -5.28 -6.30
C LEU A 479 -16.65 -6.08 -7.53
N ASP A 480 -15.81 -6.13 -8.57
CA ASP A 480 -16.10 -6.88 -9.79
C ASP A 480 -15.96 -8.40 -9.55
N PRO A 481 -17.04 -9.19 -9.67
CA PRO A 481 -16.99 -10.65 -9.51
C PRO A 481 -16.01 -11.37 -10.45
N GLN A 482 -15.62 -10.75 -11.56
CA GLN A 482 -14.65 -11.32 -12.50
C GLN A 482 -13.19 -11.11 -12.04
N GLN A 483 -12.92 -10.06 -11.27
CA GLN A 483 -11.56 -9.69 -10.84
C GLN A 483 -11.28 -10.08 -9.38
N ASN A 484 -12.30 -10.03 -8.52
CA ASN A 484 -12.14 -10.18 -7.08
C ASN A 484 -11.64 -11.57 -6.64
N LYS A 485 -11.75 -12.59 -7.49
CA LYS A 485 -11.18 -13.93 -7.25
C LYS A 485 -9.65 -13.91 -7.21
N ASN A 486 -9.02 -13.02 -7.97
CA ASN A 486 -7.56 -12.89 -8.07
C ASN A 486 -7.11 -11.51 -7.57
N PHE A 487 -7.76 -10.97 -6.53
CA PHE A 487 -7.42 -9.65 -6.00
C PHE A 487 -5.99 -9.64 -5.47
N VAL A 488 -5.18 -8.67 -5.91
CA VAL A 488 -3.77 -8.54 -5.48
C VAL A 488 -3.60 -7.27 -4.64
N ASP A 489 -3.34 -7.47 -3.35
CA ASP A 489 -2.91 -6.41 -2.44
C ASP A 489 -1.40 -6.15 -2.63
N TYR A 490 -1.00 -4.88 -2.71
CA TYR A 490 0.39 -4.46 -2.94
C TYR A 490 1.36 -4.87 -1.82
N TYR A 491 0.86 -5.09 -0.60
CA TYR A 491 1.67 -5.56 0.51
C TYR A 491 1.85 -7.08 0.48
N LEU A 492 0.76 -7.82 0.19
CA LEU A 492 0.80 -9.28 0.15
C LEU A 492 1.49 -9.82 -1.11
N ASP A 493 1.28 -9.16 -2.26
CA ASP A 493 1.84 -9.56 -3.56
C ASP A 493 1.49 -11.00 -3.98
N VAL A 494 0.35 -11.51 -3.48
CA VAL A 494 -0.23 -12.80 -3.82
C VAL A 494 -1.74 -12.63 -4.06
N PRO A 495 -2.34 -13.40 -5.00
CA PRO A 495 -3.77 -13.35 -5.22
C PRO A 495 -4.54 -13.86 -4.00
N TYR A 496 -5.53 -13.10 -3.57
CA TYR A 496 -6.43 -13.44 -2.47
C TYR A 496 -7.87 -13.50 -2.98
N ASP A 497 -8.56 -14.62 -2.73
CA ASP A 497 -9.92 -14.85 -3.22
C ASP A 497 -10.97 -14.12 -2.38
N LEU A 498 -11.57 -13.07 -2.96
CA LEU A 498 -12.67 -12.30 -2.37
C LEU A 498 -14.04 -12.72 -2.90
N SER A 499 -14.15 -13.76 -3.73
CA SER A 499 -15.41 -14.09 -4.45
C SER A 499 -16.56 -14.50 -3.53
N ARG A 500 -16.26 -14.94 -2.30
CA ARG A 500 -17.24 -15.37 -1.27
C ARG A 500 -17.60 -14.27 -0.27
N VAL A 501 -16.91 -13.13 -0.33
CA VAL A 501 -17.20 -11.95 0.48
C VAL A 501 -18.49 -11.29 -0.04
N LEU A 502 -19.41 -10.95 0.87
CA LEU A 502 -20.59 -10.16 0.52
C LEU A 502 -20.29 -8.69 0.76
N PHE A 503 -20.25 -7.89 -0.32
CA PHE A 503 -20.03 -6.45 -0.24
C PHE A 503 -21.37 -5.70 -0.19
N ILE A 504 -21.53 -4.84 0.82
CA ILE A 504 -22.65 -3.92 0.96
C ILE A 504 -22.08 -2.50 0.94
N CYS A 505 -22.43 -1.70 -0.06
CA CYS A 505 -22.03 -0.31 -0.15
C CYS A 505 -23.13 0.60 0.41
N THR A 506 -22.76 1.74 0.99
CA THR A 506 -23.71 2.79 1.38
C THR A 506 -23.37 4.11 0.68
N ALA A 507 -24.41 4.84 0.29
CA ALA A 507 -24.30 6.19 -0.24
C ALA A 507 -25.43 7.06 0.30
N ASN A 508 -25.22 8.39 0.33
CA ASN A 508 -26.32 9.32 0.56
C ASN A 508 -27.01 9.73 -0.73
N ASP A 509 -26.22 9.87 -1.80
CA ASP A 509 -26.69 10.24 -3.14
C ASP A 509 -26.05 9.31 -4.18
N ALA A 510 -26.87 8.74 -5.07
CA ALA A 510 -26.42 7.84 -6.13
C ALA A 510 -25.71 8.59 -7.26
N ASP A 511 -26.08 9.84 -7.53
CA ASP A 511 -25.61 10.62 -8.69
C ASP A 511 -24.11 10.96 -8.61
N SER A 512 -23.57 10.95 -7.38
CA SER A 512 -22.15 11.19 -7.12
C SER A 512 -21.23 10.00 -7.44
N ILE A 513 -21.80 8.80 -7.61
CA ILE A 513 -21.05 7.55 -7.78
C ILE A 513 -20.68 7.38 -9.26
N PRO A 514 -19.42 7.01 -9.60
CA PRO A 514 -19.05 6.73 -10.98
C PRO A 514 -19.91 5.63 -11.62
N ALA A 515 -20.39 5.87 -12.84
CA ALA A 515 -21.21 4.92 -13.59
C ALA A 515 -20.62 3.49 -13.67
N PRO A 516 -19.29 3.27 -13.85
CA PRO A 516 -18.74 1.91 -13.89
C PRO A 516 -18.91 1.10 -12.60
N LEU A 517 -19.00 1.77 -11.44
CA LEU A 517 -19.29 1.15 -10.16
C LEU A 517 -20.78 0.88 -10.02
N LEU A 518 -21.61 1.87 -10.39
CA LEU A 518 -23.07 1.78 -10.29
C LEU A 518 -23.63 0.64 -11.14
N ASP A 519 -23.10 0.43 -12.36
CA ASP A 519 -23.49 -0.65 -13.27
C ASP A 519 -23.25 -2.07 -12.68
N ARG A 520 -22.33 -2.19 -11.71
CA ARG A 520 -21.99 -3.46 -11.04
C ARG A 520 -22.75 -3.66 -9.71
N MET A 521 -23.57 -2.69 -9.31
CA MET A 521 -24.28 -2.68 -8.03
C MET A 521 -25.79 -2.84 -8.22
N GLU A 522 -26.42 -3.54 -7.29
CA GLU A 522 -27.87 -3.58 -7.16
C GLU A 522 -28.31 -2.43 -6.23
N VAL A 523 -28.91 -1.40 -6.81
CA VAL A 523 -29.25 -0.15 -6.11
C VAL A 523 -30.57 -0.29 -5.36
N MET A 524 -30.54 -0.03 -4.05
CA MET A 524 -31.70 -0.04 -3.17
C MET A 524 -31.87 1.32 -2.49
N THR A 525 -33.01 1.96 -2.75
CA THR A 525 -33.35 3.27 -2.20
C THR A 525 -34.04 3.15 -0.85
N LEU A 526 -33.35 3.58 0.20
CA LEU A 526 -33.86 3.76 1.55
C LEU A 526 -34.51 5.12 1.68
N ASN A 527 -35.83 5.15 1.53
CA ASN A 527 -36.62 6.34 1.75
C ASN A 527 -36.55 6.79 3.22
N GLY A 528 -36.83 8.07 3.44
CA GLY A 528 -37.00 8.61 4.78
C GLY A 528 -38.16 7.93 5.53
N TYR A 529 -38.08 7.94 6.85
CA TYR A 529 -39.16 7.48 7.71
C TYR A 529 -40.21 8.57 7.89
N ILE A 530 -41.49 8.19 7.86
CA ILE A 530 -42.54 9.11 8.30
C ILE A 530 -42.60 9.18 9.83
N GLN A 531 -43.32 10.17 10.38
CA GLN A 531 -43.33 10.40 11.82
C GLN A 531 -43.84 9.20 12.64
N SER A 532 -44.86 8.48 12.18
CA SER A 532 -45.35 7.29 12.89
C SER A 532 -44.31 6.16 12.88
N GLU A 533 -43.58 5.98 11.77
CA GLU A 533 -42.46 5.04 11.69
C GLU A 533 -41.32 5.46 12.61
N GLN A 534 -40.97 6.75 12.64
CA GLN A 534 -39.96 7.30 13.55
C GLN A 534 -40.34 7.04 15.02
N MET A 535 -41.62 7.19 15.37
CA MET A 535 -42.12 6.87 16.71
C MET A 535 -41.98 5.37 17.04
N GLU A 536 -42.34 4.48 16.12
CA GLU A 536 -42.16 3.03 16.30
C GLU A 536 -40.68 2.65 16.41
N ILE A 537 -39.82 3.23 15.58
CA ILE A 537 -38.37 3.02 15.63
C ILE A 537 -37.78 3.52 16.95
N ALA A 538 -38.24 4.68 17.44
CA ALA A 538 -37.83 5.21 18.74
C ALA A 538 -38.18 4.25 19.87
N LYS A 539 -39.42 3.76 19.90
CA LYS A 539 -39.92 2.84 20.94
C LYS A 539 -39.22 1.47 20.90
N ARG A 540 -39.14 0.84 19.73
CA ARG A 540 -38.65 -0.54 19.58
C ARG A 540 -37.13 -0.65 19.62
N TYR A 541 -36.41 0.35 19.11
CA TYR A 541 -34.96 0.23 18.92
C TYR A 541 -34.15 1.28 19.66
N LEU A 542 -34.48 2.58 19.50
CA LEU A 542 -33.64 3.64 20.04
C LEU A 542 -33.69 3.68 21.57
N LEU A 543 -34.88 3.65 22.17
CA LEU A 543 -35.02 3.66 23.62
C LEU A 543 -34.31 2.45 24.28
N PRO A 544 -34.50 1.19 23.85
CA PRO A 544 -33.76 0.07 24.41
C PRO A 544 -32.25 0.14 24.19
N LEU A 545 -31.80 0.64 23.03
CA LEU A 545 -30.37 0.79 22.73
C LEU A 545 -29.70 1.77 23.68
N VAL A 546 -30.25 2.99 23.79
CA VAL A 546 -29.68 4.05 24.65
C VAL A 546 -29.75 3.66 26.12
N ARG A 547 -30.85 2.99 26.53
CA ARG A 547 -31.00 2.46 27.88
C ARG A 547 -29.86 1.51 28.27
N LYS A 548 -29.47 0.61 27.36
CA LYS A 548 -28.31 -0.29 27.55
C LYS A 548 -26.99 0.47 27.62
N GLU A 549 -26.81 1.52 26.82
CA GLU A 549 -25.59 2.33 26.80
C GLU A 549 -25.40 3.15 28.09
N THR A 550 -26.48 3.66 28.70
CA THR A 550 -26.42 4.51 29.90
C THR A 550 -26.63 3.78 31.22
N GLY A 551 -27.15 2.55 31.19
CA GLY A 551 -27.40 1.75 32.41
C GLY A 551 -28.59 2.21 33.25
N ILE A 552 -29.53 2.97 32.67
CA ILE A 552 -30.75 3.45 33.37
C ILE A 552 -31.82 2.35 33.30
N SER A 553 -32.53 2.07 34.39
CA SER A 553 -33.61 1.09 34.39
C SER A 553 -34.90 1.64 33.75
N GLU A 554 -35.81 0.76 33.35
CA GLU A 554 -37.12 1.15 32.82
C GLU A 554 -38.01 1.84 33.85
N GLU A 555 -37.81 1.56 35.13
CA GLU A 555 -38.52 2.20 36.24
C GLU A 555 -38.01 3.63 36.50
N GLN A 556 -36.72 3.88 36.23
CA GLN A 556 -36.10 5.20 36.43
C GLN A 556 -36.48 6.20 35.35
N LEU A 557 -36.69 5.77 34.11
CA LEU A 557 -37.00 6.67 33.00
C LEU A 557 -38.00 6.05 32.01
N GLN A 558 -39.17 6.66 31.94
CA GLN A 558 -40.26 6.29 31.03
C GLN A 558 -40.62 7.44 30.10
N PHE A 559 -41.07 7.11 28.89
CA PHE A 559 -41.52 8.08 27.89
C PHE A 559 -42.99 7.84 27.57
N THR A 560 -43.80 8.90 27.66
CA THR A 560 -45.16 8.88 27.12
C THR A 560 -45.13 8.86 25.58
N PRO A 561 -46.05 8.15 24.90
CA PRO A 561 -46.15 8.16 23.44
C PRO A 561 -46.24 9.58 22.86
N GLU A 562 -46.95 10.47 23.55
CA GLU A 562 -47.16 11.87 23.19
C GLU A 562 -45.86 12.68 23.29
N ALA A 563 -45.01 12.39 24.28
CA ALA A 563 -43.69 13.04 24.38
C ALA A 563 -42.78 12.63 23.21
N ILE A 564 -42.79 11.35 22.82
CA ILE A 564 -42.04 10.88 21.65
C ILE A 564 -42.54 11.55 20.38
N LYS A 565 -43.87 11.66 20.23
CA LYS A 565 -44.51 12.38 19.13
C LYS A 565 -44.05 13.84 19.05
N LYS A 566 -44.15 14.57 20.17
CA LYS A 566 -43.70 15.97 20.28
C LYS A 566 -42.22 16.13 19.96
N LEU A 567 -41.39 15.15 20.36
CA LEU A 567 -39.96 15.13 20.05
C LEU A 567 -39.71 14.96 18.54
N CYS A 568 -40.42 14.04 17.88
CA CYS A 568 -40.31 13.84 16.43
C CYS A 568 -40.80 15.07 15.65
N GLU A 569 -41.90 15.70 16.07
CA GLU A 569 -42.53 16.82 15.35
C GLU A 569 -41.78 18.16 15.49
N LEU A 570 -41.38 18.52 16.72
CA LEU A 570 -40.92 19.88 17.06
C LEU A 570 -39.40 19.99 17.21
N TYR A 571 -38.70 18.87 17.41
CA TYR A 571 -37.24 18.87 17.61
C TYR A 571 -36.48 18.21 16.47
N CYS A 572 -37.12 17.32 15.71
CA CYS A 572 -36.52 16.63 14.57
C CYS A 572 -37.11 17.15 13.25
N ARG A 573 -36.24 17.52 12.31
CA ARG A 573 -36.61 17.83 10.92
C ARG A 573 -35.64 17.14 10.00
N GLU A 574 -35.73 15.83 9.96
CA GLU A 574 -34.89 14.96 9.14
C GLU A 574 -35.70 13.75 8.66
N ALA A 575 -35.26 13.19 7.54
CA ALA A 575 -35.81 11.96 6.98
C ALA A 575 -35.39 10.71 7.80
N GLY A 576 -34.20 10.75 8.42
CA GLY A 576 -33.69 9.66 9.26
C GLY A 576 -34.05 9.82 10.74
N VAL A 577 -33.38 9.02 11.59
CA VAL A 577 -33.55 9.05 13.06
C VAL A 577 -32.28 9.42 13.83
N ARG A 578 -31.33 10.11 13.18
CA ARG A 578 -30.02 10.45 13.76
C ARG A 578 -30.13 11.52 14.85
N ASN A 579 -30.79 12.63 14.57
CA ASN A 579 -31.10 13.67 15.56
C ASN A 579 -32.08 13.16 16.60
N LEU A 580 -33.06 12.33 16.21
CA LEU A 580 -33.95 11.64 17.15
C LEU A 580 -33.15 10.86 18.21
N LYS A 581 -32.20 10.01 17.79
CA LYS A 581 -31.28 9.33 18.72
C LYS A 581 -30.50 10.32 19.59
N LYS A 582 -29.93 11.38 19.01
CA LYS A 582 -29.16 12.38 19.77
C LYS A 582 -29.98 13.05 20.88
N PHE A 583 -31.24 13.35 20.62
CA PHE A 583 -32.12 13.93 21.64
C PHE A 583 -32.48 12.93 22.72
N ILE A 584 -32.80 11.68 22.34
CA ILE A 584 -33.00 10.59 23.30
C ILE A 584 -31.73 10.44 24.17
N ASP A 585 -30.55 10.32 23.57
CA ASP A 585 -29.26 10.25 24.28
C ASP A 585 -29.08 11.45 25.23
N LYS A 586 -29.49 12.65 24.83
CA LYS A 586 -29.38 13.86 25.66
C LYS A 586 -30.31 13.79 26.88
N ILE A 587 -31.52 13.28 26.73
CA ILE A 587 -32.47 13.08 27.83
C ILE A 587 -31.92 12.04 28.80
N PHE A 588 -31.47 10.89 28.31
CA PHE A 588 -30.86 9.84 29.13
C PHE A 588 -29.62 10.34 29.87
N ARG A 589 -28.70 11.07 29.21
CA ARG A 589 -27.52 11.67 29.87
C ARG A 589 -27.90 12.66 30.97
N LYS A 590 -28.91 13.50 30.75
CA LYS A 590 -29.39 14.43 31.79
C LYS A 590 -30.01 13.67 32.97
N MET A 591 -30.77 12.61 32.70
CA MET A 591 -31.33 11.77 33.75
C MET A 591 -30.21 11.07 34.55
N ALA A 592 -29.22 10.48 33.87
CA ALA A 592 -28.06 9.88 34.53
C ALA A 592 -27.34 10.87 35.45
N TYR A 593 -27.16 12.12 35.00
CA TYR A 593 -26.59 13.18 35.83
C TYR A 593 -27.45 13.47 37.06
N LYS A 594 -28.76 13.64 36.91
CA LYS A 594 -29.69 13.90 38.03
C LYS A 594 -29.76 12.73 39.03
N LEU A 595 -29.79 11.49 38.54
CA LEU A 595 -29.73 10.27 39.36
C LEU A 595 -28.41 10.23 40.15
N SER A 596 -27.28 10.55 39.52
CA SER A 596 -25.96 10.55 40.18
C SER A 596 -25.84 11.60 41.29
N MET A 597 -26.56 12.72 41.14
CA MET A 597 -26.63 13.79 42.14
C MET A 597 -27.70 13.53 43.23
N GLY A 598 -28.48 12.45 43.12
CA GLY A 598 -29.58 12.15 44.03
C GLY A 598 -30.75 13.14 43.97
N MET A 599 -30.86 13.93 42.90
CA MET A 599 -31.92 14.94 42.74
C MET A 599 -33.28 14.33 42.39
N GLU A 600 -33.27 13.22 41.65
CA GLU A 600 -34.45 12.51 41.19
C GLU A 600 -34.21 11.00 41.34
N GLN A 601 -35.26 10.21 41.58
CA GLN A 601 -35.18 8.74 41.64
C GLN A 601 -35.81 8.09 40.41
N SER A 602 -36.93 8.64 39.92
CA SER A 602 -37.61 8.21 38.71
C SER A 602 -38.32 9.40 38.04
N VAL A 603 -38.39 9.37 36.70
CA VAL A 603 -39.04 10.42 35.90
C VAL A 603 -39.84 9.81 34.77
N ILE A 604 -41.06 10.33 34.58
CA ILE A 604 -41.87 10.10 33.39
C ILE A 604 -41.77 11.34 32.51
N ILE A 605 -41.27 11.19 31.29
CA ILE A 605 -41.16 12.27 30.31
C ILE A 605 -42.52 12.47 29.64
N THR A 606 -43.11 13.64 29.87
CA THR A 606 -44.38 14.10 29.33
C THR A 606 -44.15 15.23 28.31
N PRO A 607 -45.13 15.57 27.46
CA PRO A 607 -45.01 16.70 26.54
C PRO A 607 -44.61 18.02 27.21
N ASP A 608 -45.03 18.24 28.47
CA ASP A 608 -44.82 19.50 29.19
C ASP A 608 -43.43 19.61 29.82
N ASN A 609 -42.90 18.51 30.38
CA ASN A 609 -41.57 18.53 30.99
C ASN A 609 -40.43 18.30 29.97
N LEU A 610 -40.74 17.88 28.74
CA LEU A 610 -39.77 17.56 27.70
C LEU A 610 -38.76 18.70 27.45
N GLU A 611 -39.22 19.95 27.48
CA GLU A 611 -38.40 21.14 27.25
C GLU A 611 -37.28 21.31 28.30
N GLN A 612 -37.51 20.88 29.54
CA GLN A 612 -36.49 20.93 30.61
C GLN A 612 -35.28 20.02 30.29
N TYR A 613 -35.53 18.91 29.61
CA TYR A 613 -34.50 17.94 29.24
C TYR A 613 -33.87 18.28 27.88
N VAL A 614 -34.67 18.65 26.89
CA VAL A 614 -34.17 18.85 25.53
C VAL A 614 -33.67 20.28 25.28
N GLY A 615 -34.25 21.28 25.94
CA GLY A 615 -34.11 22.70 25.63
C GLY A 615 -35.31 23.20 24.80
N PRO A 616 -35.29 24.46 24.33
CA PRO A 616 -36.41 25.08 23.63
C PRO A 616 -36.71 24.39 22.29
N ILE A 617 -37.95 24.53 21.82
CA ILE A 617 -38.42 24.01 20.53
C ILE A 617 -37.53 24.53 19.39
N LYS A 618 -37.07 23.62 18.53
CA LYS A 618 -36.19 23.97 17.39
C LYS A 618 -36.95 24.28 16.11
N TYR A 619 -38.04 23.55 15.87
CA TYR A 619 -38.84 23.67 14.67
C TYR A 619 -40.29 23.98 15.07
N PRO A 620 -40.63 25.28 15.26
CA PRO A 620 -42.02 25.66 15.40
C PRO A 620 -42.80 25.32 14.11
N SER A 621 -44.13 25.25 14.21
CA SER A 621 -44.98 25.01 13.03
C SER A 621 -44.71 26.07 11.96
N SER A 622 -44.68 25.63 10.70
CA SER A 622 -44.42 26.50 9.54
C SER A 622 -45.65 27.33 9.15
N ARG A 623 -46.80 27.17 9.83
CA ARG A 623 -48.02 27.93 9.57
C ARG A 623 -47.86 29.37 10.06
N LEU A 624 -47.61 30.27 9.12
CA LEU A 624 -47.52 31.72 9.39
C LEU A 624 -48.90 32.34 9.69
N PHE A 625 -49.95 31.82 9.06
CA PHE A 625 -51.29 32.40 9.13
C PHE A 625 -52.32 31.38 9.63
N GLN A 626 -52.97 31.69 10.75
CA GLN A 626 -54.14 30.92 11.23
C GLN A 626 -55.44 31.37 10.57
N LYS A 627 -55.53 32.65 10.18
CA LYS A 627 -56.69 33.23 9.47
C LYS A 627 -56.30 33.54 8.04
N GLN A 628 -57.13 33.09 7.10
CA GLN A 628 -56.93 33.38 5.69
C GLN A 628 -57.22 34.84 5.37
N LYS A 629 -56.41 35.39 4.46
CA LYS A 629 -56.60 36.73 3.90
C LYS A 629 -56.61 36.63 2.38
N PRO A 630 -57.34 37.51 1.67
CA PRO A 630 -57.26 37.57 0.23
C PRO A 630 -55.82 37.82 -0.21
N GLY A 631 -55.37 37.09 -1.24
CA GLY A 631 -54.00 37.20 -1.74
C GLY A 631 -52.98 36.29 -1.06
N ILE A 632 -53.33 35.51 -0.04
CA ILE A 632 -52.41 34.58 0.63
C ILE A 632 -52.85 33.14 0.37
N VAL A 633 -52.00 32.35 -0.26
CA VAL A 633 -52.29 30.95 -0.60
C VAL A 633 -51.16 30.03 -0.18
N MET A 634 -51.54 28.85 0.32
CA MET A 634 -50.63 27.82 0.79
C MET A 634 -50.25 26.86 -0.34
N GLY A 635 -48.95 26.66 -0.55
CA GLY A 635 -48.38 25.73 -1.52
C GLY A 635 -47.41 24.73 -0.90
N LEU A 636 -47.25 23.58 -1.55
CA LEU A 636 -46.31 22.53 -1.14
C LEU A 636 -45.07 22.53 -2.04
N GLY A 637 -43.91 22.91 -1.47
CA GLY A 637 -42.59 22.75 -2.09
C GLY A 637 -41.72 21.81 -1.26
N GLY A 638 -40.42 22.10 -1.17
CA GLY A 638 -39.53 21.44 -0.17
C GLY A 638 -39.85 21.84 1.27
N SER A 639 -40.63 22.90 1.46
CA SER A 639 -41.23 23.32 2.73
C SER A 639 -42.63 23.88 2.47
N LEU A 640 -43.37 24.17 3.53
CA LEU A 640 -44.67 24.84 3.40
C LEU A 640 -44.42 26.28 2.94
N ILE A 641 -44.98 26.66 1.80
CA ILE A 641 -44.78 27.99 1.20
C ILE A 641 -46.10 28.75 1.30
N HIS A 642 -46.05 29.99 1.75
CA HIS A 642 -47.17 30.92 1.64
C HIS A 642 -46.81 31.92 0.55
N ILE A 643 -47.57 31.93 -0.55
CA ILE A 643 -47.42 32.95 -1.59
C ILE A 643 -48.35 34.10 -1.22
N GLU A 644 -47.76 35.27 -1.03
CA GLU A 644 -48.45 36.50 -0.71
C GLU A 644 -48.48 37.38 -1.96
N SER A 645 -49.66 37.81 -2.37
CA SER A 645 -49.87 38.79 -3.43
C SER A 645 -50.53 40.01 -2.82
N ALA A 646 -49.89 41.16 -2.97
CA ALA A 646 -50.37 42.44 -2.46
C ALA A 646 -50.45 43.48 -3.57
N LEU A 647 -51.33 44.45 -3.38
CA LEU A 647 -51.43 45.63 -4.23
C LEU A 647 -50.28 46.58 -3.90
N ASP A 648 -49.40 46.85 -4.88
CA ASP A 648 -48.43 47.94 -4.78
C ASP A 648 -49.11 49.26 -5.13
N ARG A 649 -49.27 50.14 -4.14
CA ARG A 649 -49.95 51.43 -4.27
C ARG A 649 -49.01 52.55 -4.75
N PHE A 650 -47.71 52.31 -4.82
CA PHE A 650 -46.71 53.33 -5.08
C PHE A 650 -46.20 53.33 -6.53
N THR A 651 -46.35 52.22 -7.23
CA THR A 651 -45.97 52.09 -8.65
C THR A 651 -47.17 52.34 -9.56
N ASN A 652 -47.04 53.33 -10.44
CA ASN A 652 -48.08 53.66 -11.42
C ASN A 652 -48.03 52.69 -12.61
N GLY A 653 -49.18 52.15 -13.00
CA GLY A 653 -49.33 51.24 -14.14
C GLY A 653 -49.30 49.76 -13.75
N PRO A 654 -49.50 48.84 -14.71
CA PRO A 654 -49.53 47.41 -14.46
C PRO A 654 -48.11 46.83 -14.44
N THR A 655 -47.53 46.67 -13.25
CA THR A 655 -46.23 46.01 -13.06
C THR A 655 -46.33 44.84 -12.08
N VAL A 656 -45.40 43.89 -12.18
CA VAL A 656 -45.25 42.81 -11.21
C VAL A 656 -43.87 42.90 -10.60
N THR A 657 -43.83 43.07 -9.28
CA THR A 657 -42.61 43.03 -8.49
C THR A 657 -42.57 41.73 -7.69
N THR A 658 -41.39 41.15 -7.54
CA THR A 658 -41.23 39.84 -6.89
C THR A 658 -40.12 39.87 -5.85
N THR A 659 -40.36 39.34 -4.65
CA THR A 659 -39.35 39.26 -3.57
C THR A 659 -39.35 37.87 -2.89
N GLY A 660 -38.22 37.51 -2.26
CA GLY A 660 -38.06 36.22 -1.57
C GLY A 660 -36.93 35.33 -2.09
N SER A 661 -35.87 35.90 -2.68
CA SER A 661 -34.72 35.17 -3.23
C SER A 661 -35.09 34.15 -4.31
N LEU A 662 -35.93 34.59 -5.26
CA LEU A 662 -36.48 33.79 -6.34
C LEU A 662 -35.45 33.62 -7.47
N GLY A 663 -35.15 32.37 -7.84
CA GLY A 663 -34.28 32.02 -8.97
C GLY A 663 -34.87 32.41 -10.33
N LEU A 664 -34.08 32.24 -11.41
CA LEU A 664 -34.51 32.60 -12.77
C LEU A 664 -35.75 31.82 -13.23
N VAL A 665 -35.74 30.48 -13.04
CA VAL A 665 -36.87 29.58 -13.38
C VAL A 665 -38.16 30.00 -12.67
N MET A 666 -38.04 30.50 -11.44
CA MET A 666 -39.20 30.95 -10.68
C MET A 666 -39.79 32.25 -11.21
N ARG A 667 -38.95 33.21 -11.64
CA ARG A 667 -39.45 34.45 -12.26
C ARG A 667 -40.22 34.14 -13.54
N GLU A 668 -39.70 33.23 -14.35
CA GLU A 668 -40.40 32.73 -15.54
C GLU A 668 -41.75 32.11 -15.19
N SER A 669 -41.82 31.28 -14.14
CA SER A 669 -43.09 30.71 -13.65
C SER A 669 -44.09 31.78 -13.18
N ILE A 670 -43.61 32.86 -12.53
CA ILE A 670 -44.44 34.00 -12.15
C ILE A 670 -44.98 34.73 -13.39
N ASP A 671 -44.14 34.97 -14.40
CA ASP A 671 -44.53 35.67 -15.63
C ASP A 671 -45.59 34.87 -16.42
N ILE A 672 -45.43 33.53 -16.49
CA ILE A 672 -46.42 32.61 -17.07
C ILE A 672 -47.73 32.66 -16.27
N SER A 673 -47.64 32.56 -14.94
CA SER A 673 -48.79 32.59 -14.04
C SER A 673 -49.55 33.92 -14.13
N TYR A 674 -48.84 35.04 -14.19
CA TYR A 674 -49.41 36.38 -14.32
C TYR A 674 -50.05 36.62 -15.70
N SER A 675 -49.48 36.05 -16.76
CA SER A 675 -50.08 36.10 -18.09
C SER A 675 -51.37 35.28 -18.15
N TYR A 676 -51.36 34.07 -17.59
CA TYR A 676 -52.54 33.20 -17.54
C TYR A 676 -53.67 33.77 -16.67
N VAL A 677 -53.36 34.31 -15.48
CA VAL A 677 -54.39 34.82 -14.56
C VAL A 677 -55.17 36.00 -15.15
N LYS A 678 -54.54 36.81 -16.02
CA LYS A 678 -55.23 37.90 -16.73
C LYS A 678 -56.32 37.37 -17.65
N ASP A 679 -56.00 36.38 -18.47
CA ASP A 679 -56.97 35.72 -19.36
C ASP A 679 -58.05 34.97 -18.56
N PHE A 680 -57.65 34.30 -17.49
CA PHE A 680 -58.59 33.57 -16.64
C PHE A 680 -59.54 34.50 -15.86
N LEU A 681 -59.06 35.65 -15.38
CA LEU A 681 -59.89 36.64 -14.68
C LEU A 681 -61.00 37.17 -15.60
N LEU A 682 -60.68 37.47 -16.87
CA LEU A 682 -61.68 37.91 -17.85
C LEU A 682 -62.79 36.87 -18.10
N LYS A 683 -62.46 35.57 -17.96
CA LYS A 683 -63.45 34.47 -18.05
C LYS A 683 -64.33 34.37 -16.80
N VAL A 684 -63.80 34.72 -15.63
CA VAL A 684 -64.52 34.67 -14.34
C VAL A 684 -65.38 35.92 -14.14
N ASP A 685 -64.84 37.10 -14.43
CA ASP A 685 -65.49 38.39 -14.34
C ASP A 685 -64.93 39.30 -15.44
N ALA A 686 -65.66 39.37 -16.56
CA ALA A 686 -65.26 40.13 -17.74
C ALA A 686 -65.14 41.65 -17.48
N SER A 687 -65.69 42.16 -16.38
CA SER A 687 -65.61 43.58 -16.01
C SER A 687 -64.39 43.92 -15.13
N ASN A 688 -63.64 42.90 -14.70
CA ASN A 688 -62.59 43.06 -13.70
C ASN A 688 -61.22 43.37 -14.31
N ASP A 689 -60.94 44.66 -14.49
CA ASP A 689 -59.66 45.17 -15.01
C ASP A 689 -58.53 45.25 -13.95
N TYR A 690 -58.61 44.49 -12.85
CA TYR A 690 -57.71 44.67 -11.68
C TYR A 690 -56.23 44.69 -12.07
N PHE A 691 -55.78 43.71 -12.86
CA PHE A 691 -54.37 43.59 -13.28
C PHE A 691 -53.94 44.56 -14.37
N LEU A 692 -54.88 45.23 -15.04
CA LEU A 692 -54.59 46.24 -16.07
C LEU A 692 -54.34 47.62 -15.43
N LYS A 693 -54.94 47.90 -14.27
CA LYS A 693 -54.88 49.19 -13.58
C LYS A 693 -53.83 49.23 -12.47
N ASN A 694 -53.56 48.08 -11.85
CA ASN A 694 -52.81 48.01 -10.60
C ASN A 694 -51.44 47.32 -10.75
N SER A 695 -50.46 47.81 -10.00
CA SER A 695 -49.19 47.10 -9.77
C SER A 695 -49.35 46.06 -8.65
N ILE A 696 -48.74 44.89 -8.83
CA ILE A 696 -48.84 43.76 -7.91
C ILE A 696 -47.46 43.39 -7.39
N HIS A 697 -47.35 43.14 -6.10
CA HIS A 697 -46.16 42.61 -5.46
C HIS A 697 -46.41 41.18 -5.00
N ILE A 698 -45.64 40.23 -5.52
CA ILE A 698 -45.64 38.82 -5.11
C ILE A 698 -44.45 38.58 -4.17
N HIS A 699 -44.73 38.07 -2.97
CA HIS A 699 -43.73 37.72 -1.98
C HIS A 699 -43.82 36.25 -1.58
N ALA A 700 -42.67 35.59 -1.55
CA ALA A 700 -42.50 34.32 -0.85
C ALA A 700 -41.63 34.57 0.40
N PRO A 701 -42.15 34.38 1.63
CA PRO A 701 -41.39 34.55 2.88
C PRO A 701 -40.14 33.66 2.94
N ASP A 702 -39.23 33.90 3.90
CA ASP A 702 -37.91 33.24 4.08
C ASP A 702 -36.94 33.37 2.90
N GLY A 703 -36.43 34.59 2.66
CA GLY A 703 -35.43 34.85 1.62
C GLY A 703 -34.03 34.26 1.87
N SER A 704 -33.79 33.56 2.98
CA SER A 704 -32.48 32.97 3.32
C SER A 704 -32.22 31.62 2.64
N THR A 705 -33.26 30.95 2.15
CA THR A 705 -33.16 29.68 1.42
C THR A 705 -33.62 29.86 -0.01
N GLN A 706 -32.87 29.38 -0.99
CA GLN A 706 -33.39 29.25 -2.35
C GLN A 706 -34.57 28.28 -2.31
N LYS A 707 -35.78 28.79 -2.56
CA LYS A 707 -36.98 27.98 -2.60
C LYS A 707 -37.19 27.48 -4.03
N ASP A 708 -37.35 26.18 -4.17
CA ASP A 708 -37.74 25.58 -5.45
C ASP A 708 -39.26 25.70 -5.63
N ILE A 709 -39.67 26.89 -6.06
CA ILE A 709 -41.09 27.27 -6.25
C ILE A 709 -41.50 27.06 -7.72
N SER A 710 -40.66 26.41 -8.52
CA SER A 710 -41.00 25.95 -9.89
C SER A 710 -42.38 25.28 -9.90
N SER A 711 -42.61 24.38 -8.95
CA SER A 711 -43.86 23.62 -8.78
C SER A 711 -45.07 24.37 -8.19
N ALA A 712 -45.00 25.69 -7.97
CA ALA A 712 -46.09 26.46 -7.34
C ALA A 712 -46.85 27.40 -8.31
N GLY A 713 -46.82 27.12 -9.61
CA GLY A 713 -47.53 27.91 -10.62
C GLY A 713 -49.03 28.08 -10.29
N ILE A 714 -49.73 26.98 -9.97
CA ILE A 714 -51.15 27.06 -9.58
C ILE A 714 -51.38 27.83 -8.27
N THR A 715 -50.41 27.81 -7.36
CA THR A 715 -50.44 28.57 -6.09
C THR A 715 -50.35 30.07 -6.34
N ILE A 716 -49.47 30.48 -7.26
CA ILE A 716 -49.29 31.88 -7.66
C ILE A 716 -50.54 32.40 -8.39
N VAL A 717 -51.09 31.62 -9.33
CA VAL A 717 -52.33 32.02 -10.01
C VAL A 717 -53.48 32.17 -9.00
N SER A 718 -53.58 31.27 -8.02
CA SER A 718 -54.61 31.33 -6.98
C SER A 718 -54.44 32.53 -6.05
N SER A 719 -53.21 32.90 -5.68
CA SER A 719 -52.97 34.09 -4.84
C SER A 719 -53.33 35.37 -5.57
N LEU A 720 -52.95 35.48 -6.84
CA LEU A 720 -53.28 36.61 -7.70
C LEU A 720 -54.80 36.73 -7.89
N LEU A 721 -55.47 35.62 -8.20
CA LEU A 721 -56.91 35.60 -8.40
C LEU A 721 -57.68 35.94 -7.11
N SER A 722 -57.24 35.40 -5.97
CA SER A 722 -57.81 35.71 -4.65
C SER A 722 -57.71 37.21 -4.34
N LEU A 723 -56.57 37.84 -4.65
CA LEU A 723 -56.37 39.28 -4.50
C LEU A 723 -57.32 40.09 -5.40
N ALA A 724 -57.44 39.72 -6.67
CA ALA A 724 -58.23 40.44 -7.66
C ALA A 724 -59.75 40.32 -7.45
N THR A 725 -60.24 39.16 -6.98
CA THR A 725 -61.67 38.94 -6.74
C THR A 725 -62.08 39.20 -5.30
N GLY A 726 -61.13 39.40 -4.39
CA GLY A 726 -61.37 39.48 -2.94
C GLY A 726 -61.92 38.20 -2.31
N LYS A 727 -61.89 37.06 -3.04
CA LYS A 727 -62.41 35.78 -2.55
C LYS A 727 -61.32 35.06 -1.75
N LEU A 728 -61.71 34.46 -0.63
CA LEU A 728 -60.83 33.61 0.17
C LEU A 728 -60.72 32.22 -0.48
N VAL A 729 -59.50 31.69 -0.54
CA VAL A 729 -59.28 30.25 -0.81
C VAL A 729 -59.79 29.46 0.40
N LYS A 730 -60.34 28.25 0.21
CA LYS A 730 -60.79 27.41 1.34
C LYS A 730 -59.70 27.16 2.40
N PRO A 731 -60.05 27.09 3.71
CA PRO A 731 -59.10 26.83 4.79
C PRO A 731 -58.50 25.42 4.69
N ASP A 732 -57.26 25.26 5.18
CA ASP A 732 -56.51 23.99 5.18
C ASP A 732 -56.38 23.32 3.79
N LEU A 733 -56.34 24.13 2.73
CA LEU A 733 -56.10 23.70 1.36
C LEU A 733 -54.67 24.06 0.94
N ALA A 734 -53.88 23.06 0.56
CA ALA A 734 -52.59 23.26 -0.08
C ALA A 734 -52.61 22.75 -1.52
N MET A 735 -51.75 23.31 -2.36
CA MET A 735 -51.72 22.97 -3.78
C MET A 735 -50.30 22.85 -4.30
N VAL A 736 -50.13 21.98 -5.30
CA VAL A 736 -48.89 21.82 -6.05
C VAL A 736 -49.21 21.57 -7.52
N GLY A 737 -48.47 22.23 -8.40
CA GLY A 737 -48.62 22.09 -9.84
C GLY A 737 -47.98 23.24 -10.59
N GLU A 738 -47.27 22.91 -11.65
CA GLU A 738 -46.87 23.89 -12.66
C GLU A 738 -48.07 24.28 -13.52
N VAL A 739 -48.09 25.51 -14.04
CA VAL A 739 -49.16 25.99 -14.91
C VAL A 739 -48.56 26.45 -16.23
N SER A 740 -49.21 26.06 -17.32
CA SER A 740 -48.89 26.56 -18.66
C SER A 740 -49.70 27.80 -19.01
N LEU A 741 -49.31 28.54 -20.05
CA LEU A 741 -50.07 29.67 -20.58
C LEU A 741 -51.50 29.30 -21.04
N THR A 742 -51.76 28.03 -21.35
CA THR A 742 -53.09 27.53 -21.72
C THR A 742 -53.93 27.09 -20.52
N GLY A 743 -53.36 27.14 -19.31
CA GLY A 743 -54.01 26.70 -18.08
C GLY A 743 -53.91 25.21 -17.78
N LYS A 744 -53.16 24.43 -18.57
CA LYS A 744 -52.89 23.01 -18.25
C LYS A 744 -52.00 22.93 -17.00
N VAL A 745 -52.33 22.05 -16.07
CA VAL A 745 -51.54 21.76 -14.87
C VAL A 745 -50.56 20.62 -15.18
N ILE A 746 -49.26 20.88 -15.02
CA ILE A 746 -48.19 19.95 -15.38
C ILE A 746 -47.71 19.20 -14.14
N GLY A 747 -47.36 17.92 -14.32
CA GLY A 747 -46.82 17.05 -13.28
C GLY A 747 -45.52 17.56 -12.66
N VAL A 748 -45.34 17.30 -11.37
CA VAL A 748 -44.20 17.80 -10.59
C VAL A 748 -43.42 16.65 -9.96
N SER A 749 -42.16 16.87 -9.63
CA SER A 749 -41.34 15.92 -8.87
C SER A 749 -41.60 16.04 -7.35
N GLY A 750 -41.20 15.00 -6.61
CA GLY A 750 -41.19 15.00 -5.14
C GLY A 750 -42.58 14.96 -4.48
N ILE A 751 -43.54 14.24 -5.06
CA ILE A 751 -44.90 14.14 -4.52
C ILE A 751 -44.91 13.45 -3.15
N VAL A 752 -44.05 12.45 -2.92
CA VAL A 752 -43.96 11.73 -1.65
C VAL A 752 -43.63 12.72 -0.52
N GLU A 753 -42.58 13.52 -0.70
CA GLU A 753 -42.12 14.50 0.28
C GLU A 753 -43.18 15.58 0.55
N LYS A 754 -43.90 16.01 -0.51
CA LYS A 754 -44.96 17.01 -0.42
C LYS A 754 -46.18 16.51 0.36
N ILE A 755 -46.60 15.26 0.15
CA ILE A 755 -47.71 14.67 0.91
C ILE A 755 -47.29 14.44 2.36
N VAL A 756 -46.06 13.97 2.61
CA VAL A 756 -45.52 13.82 3.97
C VAL A 756 -45.47 15.17 4.69
N LEU A 757 -45.05 16.24 4.00
CA LEU A 757 -45.06 17.61 4.52
C LEU A 757 -46.49 18.06 4.88
N ALA A 758 -47.46 17.79 4.01
CA ALA A 758 -48.84 18.17 4.25
C ALA A 758 -49.45 17.42 5.45
N LYS A 759 -49.18 16.11 5.57
CA LYS A 759 -49.58 15.31 6.72
C LYS A 759 -48.99 15.88 8.02
N ARG A 760 -47.70 16.25 8.01
CA ARG A 760 -47.01 16.85 9.16
C ARG A 760 -47.62 18.18 9.59
N GLU A 761 -47.94 19.06 8.64
CA GLU A 761 -48.55 20.36 8.92
C GLU A 761 -50.08 20.24 9.11
N SER A 762 -50.62 19.02 9.24
CA SER A 762 -52.05 18.70 9.46
C SER A 762 -52.97 19.34 8.42
N ILE A 763 -52.54 19.35 7.16
CA ILE A 763 -53.30 19.86 6.02
C ILE A 763 -54.31 18.80 5.60
N LYS A 764 -55.58 19.18 5.54
CA LYS A 764 -56.68 18.25 5.24
C LYS A 764 -56.88 18.03 3.75
N THR A 765 -56.61 19.04 2.94
CA THR A 765 -56.93 19.01 1.51
C THR A 765 -55.72 19.37 0.66
N ILE A 766 -55.43 18.56 -0.36
CA ILE A 766 -54.33 18.80 -1.30
C ILE A 766 -54.83 18.70 -2.74
N ILE A 767 -54.37 19.64 -3.58
CA ILE A 767 -54.54 19.60 -5.04
C ILE A 767 -53.23 19.16 -5.68
N ILE A 768 -53.29 18.13 -6.52
CA ILE A 768 -52.14 17.50 -7.19
C ILE A 768 -52.43 17.37 -8.71
N PRO A 769 -51.42 17.51 -9.59
CA PRO A 769 -51.61 17.29 -11.02
C PRO A 769 -52.01 15.84 -11.31
N LYS A 770 -52.93 15.63 -12.24
CA LYS A 770 -53.41 14.30 -12.64
C LYS A 770 -52.31 13.40 -13.20
N GLU A 771 -51.29 13.99 -13.84
CA GLU A 771 -50.09 13.27 -14.33
C GLU A 771 -49.34 12.56 -13.20
N ASN A 772 -49.45 13.03 -11.94
CA ASN A 772 -48.80 12.44 -10.78
C ASN A 772 -49.55 11.26 -10.14
N LYS A 773 -50.65 10.79 -10.75
CA LYS A 773 -51.46 9.69 -10.20
C LYS A 773 -50.63 8.42 -9.97
N LYS A 774 -49.70 8.08 -10.87
CA LYS A 774 -48.84 6.88 -10.73
C LYS A 774 -47.97 6.94 -9.48
N GLN A 775 -47.31 8.08 -9.22
CA GLN A 775 -46.51 8.26 -8.01
C GLN A 775 -47.38 8.24 -6.75
N LEU A 776 -48.63 8.69 -6.82
CA LEU A 776 -49.56 8.63 -5.68
C LEU A 776 -49.95 7.18 -5.32
N GLU A 777 -50.02 6.28 -6.31
CA GLU A 777 -50.32 4.86 -6.09
C GLU A 777 -49.15 4.13 -5.42
N GLU A 778 -47.91 4.54 -5.67
CA GLU A 778 -46.70 3.99 -5.03
C GLU A 778 -46.56 4.40 -3.55
N ILE A 779 -47.23 5.48 -3.13
CA ILE A 779 -47.18 5.95 -1.75
C ILE A 779 -48.05 5.05 -0.86
N PRO A 780 -47.53 4.54 0.27
CA PRO A 780 -48.32 3.75 1.20
C PRO A 780 -49.60 4.46 1.71
N ASP A 781 -50.68 3.70 1.89
CA ASP A 781 -52.00 4.24 2.23
C ASP A 781 -52.02 5.04 3.54
N PHE A 782 -51.25 4.61 4.55
CA PHE A 782 -51.12 5.31 5.84
C PHE A 782 -50.58 6.75 5.73
N ILE A 783 -49.85 7.10 4.66
CA ILE A 783 -49.35 8.46 4.42
C ILE A 783 -50.47 9.34 3.85
N LYS A 784 -51.32 8.74 3.02
CA LYS A 784 -52.43 9.40 2.32
C LYS A 784 -53.69 9.49 3.18
N GLU A 785 -53.79 8.68 4.22
CA GLU A 785 -54.92 8.63 5.13
C GLU A 785 -55.22 10.01 5.73
N GLY A 786 -56.49 10.38 5.84
CA GLY A 786 -56.92 11.66 6.42
C GLY A 786 -56.59 12.91 5.60
N ILE A 787 -56.09 12.74 4.38
CA ILE A 787 -55.85 13.80 3.40
C ILE A 787 -56.79 13.58 2.21
N GLU A 788 -57.61 14.57 1.89
CA GLU A 788 -58.42 14.60 0.69
C GLU A 788 -57.57 15.09 -0.49
N ILE A 789 -57.35 14.21 -1.47
CA ILE A 789 -56.49 14.52 -2.62
C ILE A 789 -57.35 14.74 -3.87
N TYR A 790 -57.26 15.93 -4.45
CA TYR A 790 -57.91 16.27 -5.71
C TYR A 790 -56.91 16.21 -6.86
N LEU A 791 -57.19 15.39 -7.87
CA LEU A 791 -56.40 15.31 -9.10
C LEU A 791 -56.98 16.25 -10.15
N VAL A 792 -56.14 17.16 -10.67
CA VAL A 792 -56.55 18.22 -11.61
C VAL A 792 -55.78 18.15 -12.93
N ASP A 793 -56.43 18.51 -14.03
CA ASP A 793 -55.83 18.52 -15.38
C ASP A 793 -55.63 19.96 -15.87
N TYR A 794 -56.58 20.85 -15.54
CA TYR A 794 -56.56 22.27 -15.88
C TYR A 794 -56.79 23.16 -14.66
N TYR A 795 -56.35 24.42 -14.70
CA TYR A 795 -56.53 25.36 -13.60
C TYR A 795 -58.01 25.70 -13.31
N SER A 796 -58.91 25.54 -14.29
CA SER A 796 -60.36 25.61 -14.06
C SER A 796 -60.82 24.66 -12.95
N ASP A 797 -60.21 23.47 -12.88
CA ASP A 797 -60.47 22.47 -11.86
C ASP A 797 -60.04 22.99 -10.48
N VAL A 798 -58.83 23.56 -10.42
CA VAL A 798 -58.27 24.19 -9.21
C VAL A 798 -59.18 25.31 -8.72
N TYR A 799 -59.66 26.17 -9.63
CA TYR A 799 -60.58 27.26 -9.28
C TYR A 799 -61.87 26.74 -8.65
N SER A 800 -62.48 25.70 -9.25
CA SER A 800 -63.71 25.10 -8.74
C SER A 800 -63.54 24.54 -7.33
N ILE A 801 -62.41 23.87 -7.06
CA ILE A 801 -62.12 23.27 -5.76
C ILE A 801 -61.78 24.34 -4.72
N ALA A 802 -60.97 25.34 -5.09
CA ALA A 802 -60.40 26.30 -4.16
C ALA A 802 -61.34 27.46 -3.77
N PHE A 803 -62.22 27.90 -4.69
CA PHE A 803 -63.04 29.10 -4.51
C PHE A 803 -64.56 28.86 -4.54
N THR A 804 -65.03 27.70 -5.00
CA THR A 804 -66.47 27.39 -5.11
C THR A 804 -66.86 26.17 -4.27
N ASN A 805 -68.13 26.07 -3.88
CA ASN A 805 -68.65 24.90 -3.17
C ASN A 805 -69.16 23.81 -4.12
N ASP A 806 -69.34 24.11 -5.41
CA ASP A 806 -69.94 23.23 -6.42
C ASP A 806 -68.89 22.54 -7.30
N SER A 807 -67.88 21.91 -6.70
CA SER A 807 -66.87 21.16 -7.47
C SER A 807 -67.44 19.83 -7.96
N THR A 808 -67.44 19.59 -9.27
CA THR A 808 -67.80 18.30 -9.89
C THR A 808 -66.76 17.20 -9.63
N ILE A 809 -65.53 17.59 -9.26
CA ILE A 809 -64.41 16.71 -9.02
C ILE A 809 -64.51 16.12 -7.62
N LYS A 810 -64.56 14.79 -7.53
CA LYS A 810 -64.58 14.09 -6.25
C LYS A 810 -63.15 13.89 -5.72
N PRO A 811 -62.90 14.11 -4.41
CA PRO A 811 -61.61 13.81 -3.81
C PRO A 811 -61.35 12.30 -3.81
N LEU A 812 -60.08 11.92 -3.91
CA LEU A 812 -59.60 10.61 -3.52
C LEU A 812 -59.49 10.59 -1.99
N ILE A 813 -60.28 9.74 -1.34
CA ILE A 813 -60.27 9.53 0.11
C ILE A 813 -59.69 8.14 0.37
N PHE A 814 -58.67 8.08 1.23
CA PHE A 814 -58.02 6.84 1.63
C PHE A 814 -58.39 6.55 3.08
N ASN A 815 -59.12 5.44 3.31
CA ASN A 815 -59.48 4.95 4.64
C ASN A 815 -58.80 3.59 4.87
N ASP A 816 -58.22 3.39 6.06
CA ASP A 816 -57.73 2.09 6.51
C ASP A 816 -58.91 1.13 6.76
N ASN A 817 -59.40 0.52 5.69
CA ASN A 817 -60.33 -0.62 5.74
C ASN A 817 -59.85 -1.70 4.77
N LYS A 818 -58.69 -2.29 5.08
CA LYS A 818 -58.24 -3.58 4.54
C LYS A 818 -57.85 -4.54 5.67
N GLU A 819 -58.64 -4.55 6.75
CA GLU A 819 -58.72 -5.67 7.69
C GLU A 819 -60.21 -5.75 8.15
N ASN A 820 -60.84 -6.92 7.95
CA ASN A 820 -62.16 -7.37 8.45
C ASN A 820 -63.39 -7.55 7.52
N GLN A 821 -63.31 -7.47 6.18
CA GLN A 821 -64.49 -7.74 5.32
C GLN A 821 -64.35 -8.83 4.23
N ASN A 822 -63.29 -9.65 4.21
CA ASN A 822 -63.23 -10.81 3.29
C ASN A 822 -62.65 -12.13 3.86
N GLU A 823 -62.48 -12.25 5.18
CA GLU A 823 -62.07 -13.54 5.82
C GLU A 823 -62.99 -14.02 6.96
N ASN A 824 -64.05 -13.27 7.32
CA ASN A 824 -65.00 -13.66 8.37
C ASN A 824 -66.34 -14.27 7.88
N GLU A 825 -66.51 -14.48 6.57
CA GLU A 825 -67.70 -15.18 6.02
C GLU A 825 -67.39 -16.48 5.25
N ASN A 826 -66.11 -16.89 5.15
CA ASN A 826 -65.72 -18.17 4.52
C ASN A 826 -64.82 -19.07 5.40
N GLN A 827 -64.63 -18.74 6.69
CA GLN A 827 -63.88 -19.58 7.64
C GLN A 827 -64.72 -20.06 8.85
N SER A 828 -66.00 -19.70 8.92
CA SER A 828 -66.97 -20.21 9.90
C SER A 828 -67.70 -21.48 9.45
N GLU A 829 -67.58 -21.90 8.18
CA GLU A 829 -68.18 -23.16 7.65
C GLU A 829 -67.16 -24.28 7.37
N VAL A 830 -65.85 -24.07 7.59
CA VAL A 830 -64.81 -25.09 7.32
C VAL A 830 -64.16 -25.64 8.61
N LYS A 831 -64.51 -25.10 9.78
CA LYS A 831 -64.03 -25.58 11.10
C LYS A 831 -64.98 -26.55 11.82
N SER A 832 -66.03 -27.03 11.15
CA SER A 832 -66.99 -28.02 11.68
C SER A 832 -66.86 -29.43 11.06
N THR A 833 -65.86 -29.69 10.21
CA THR A 833 -65.75 -30.96 9.45
C THR A 833 -64.40 -31.70 9.59
N ILE A 834 -63.50 -31.29 10.51
CA ILE A 834 -62.20 -31.96 10.74
C ILE A 834 -61.95 -32.24 12.25
N ILE A 835 -63.03 -32.45 13.02
CA ILE A 835 -63.00 -33.05 14.37
C ILE A 835 -64.12 -34.10 14.46
N GLN A 836 -63.92 -35.17 13.69
CA GLN A 836 -64.25 -36.59 13.89
C GLN A 836 -63.05 -37.34 13.29
#